data_AF-A0A417I371-F1
#
_entry.id   AF-A0A417I371-F1
#
_cell.length_a   1.000
_cell.length_b   1.000
_cell.length_c   1.000
_cell.angle_alpha   90.00
_cell.angle_beta   90.00
_cell.angle_gamma   90.00
#
_symmetry.space_group_name_H-M   'P 1'
#
loop_
_entity.id
_entity.type
_entity.pdbx_description
1 polymer ?
#
loop_
_entity_poly.entity_id
_entity_poly.type
_entity_poly.pdbx_seq_one_letter_code
_entity_poly.pdbx_strand_id
1 'polypeptide(L)'
;MNLLKIHRCIISQESKKGTPIWIKRREAVGKCESKDKEGFKNMRQTRDWENQYITQKNRYPMHTPYGAYETVEQALAGNRNASRFVMDLNGDWKFKMYPSPEAVEAFYEENFDHAAWDTIPVPSNWELQGYGKPVYTNMLYPFKREANGEAFEIEITEGTYELNAPYVPEKNLTGCYFRTFEVPTDYIGRQLLIDFGGVESCFYLWVNGKQVGYSQDSKVNAEFDITEYVQEGTNTLAVQVMRYCDGTYLEDQDYWHLSGIYRDVRLVSKPVQHILDYKAETLFTHPDYTKATLSVTIWPDNSKPLYGEYHAKVTLYDAEQNKVTEMDSRPFAECGFYLMPKFIATVTAPVENPALWTAETPTLYTLVVELQNKENETVDIESCKVGFRQVEINSRGVLTLNGKRLVIRGVDRHDFCAETGRTVSEEQMRKEIAVMKRLNFNAVRTSHYPNSVKWYDLCDELGIYLVDETNLETHGYGGQLSASAEWTAAYLERATRMVLRDKNHPSIVLWSLGNESGAGANHAAMHGWIREYDKTRYVQYESGNPKSNISDVICPMYPTMSWLTDVMADDSDLRPFIMCEYAYAKSNSNGNFKEFWDYVNKYPRFQGGFIWDFADKAIAIHEEDGNIKYGYGGAFGEDVTDPVPDMCLNGVVFADLSYKPGAYEVRNGQSPVTIEQVKNPYTGETIWVLANRYHTLDLSHLQVRYEIVQNGETLAKGSYPAFYTAAGTTETLPLPELPEQLHGEAYVNYYVELAQDTFYAPAGTELYRRQIPVTTGVYLADEKTIVEKPLTVAEDENQVRITGEETEIIFDKKTGEFTRYQAKSVSFMNGGKDEFYRAPTGIDEGTHESDYDDIWRAEGLDRLKKEVQSVSAVSAGNQVLLEVQASYTAEPDNAVLFTAHTLYRIGSEGMELKNEVTNNSGLETIARVGQSFCLPAAFDTLSWYGKGPWETYADRKDAALIGLYTSSVAEQHVPFVVPCECGGHEDTRFAVLSDGTHTVQIVGSDDFHFSALPYSMAEYRKAAYKEELPEQTTGTWLILDAAHAGLGGDTGWTKNIHPEYRVCKGRYSYTFRFHFA
;
A
#
# COMPACT_ATOMS: atom_id res chain seq x y z
N MET A 1 -25.03 -21.01 62.40
CA MET A 1 -26.37 -21.64 62.38
C MET A 1 -26.52 -22.27 61.01
N ASN A 2 -26.22 -23.56 60.93
CA ASN A 2 -27.21 -24.65 60.92
C ASN A 2 -27.94 -24.77 59.58
N LEU A 3 -28.04 -25.91 58.90
CA LEU A 3 -27.60 -27.30 59.14
C LEU A 3 -28.18 -28.13 57.95
N LEU A 4 -27.43 -29.14 57.47
CA LEU A 4 -27.90 -30.53 57.20
C LEU A 4 -28.71 -30.81 55.90
N LYS A 5 -28.68 -31.99 55.26
CA LYS A 5 -28.17 -33.37 55.58
C LYS A 5 -28.26 -34.26 54.30
N ILE A 6 -27.25 -35.07 53.92
CA ILE A 6 -26.96 -36.51 54.23
C ILE A 6 -27.68 -37.53 53.29
N HIS A 7 -27.03 -38.56 52.69
CA HIS A 7 -26.46 -39.85 53.20
C HIS A 7 -25.31 -40.37 52.27
N ARG A 8 -24.11 -40.89 52.64
CA ARG A 8 -23.60 -42.07 53.45
C ARG A 8 -24.18 -43.44 53.03
N CYS A 9 -23.49 -44.60 52.87
CA CYS A 9 -22.13 -45.18 53.03
C CYS A 9 -22.13 -46.53 52.23
N ILE A 10 -21.01 -47.20 51.87
CA ILE A 10 -20.28 -48.31 52.58
C ILE A 10 -19.15 -48.80 51.58
N ILE A 11 -17.83 -48.68 51.82
CA ILE A 11 -16.81 -49.67 52.34
C ILE A 11 -16.74 -51.00 51.52
N SER A 12 -15.63 -51.56 50.97
CA SER A 12 -14.26 -51.84 51.46
C SER A 12 -13.24 -52.27 50.37
N GLN A 13 -11.94 -52.04 50.67
CA GLN A 13 -10.73 -52.91 50.53
C GLN A 13 -9.88 -53.03 49.23
N GLU A 14 -8.62 -52.57 49.40
CA GLU A 14 -7.31 -53.20 49.11
C GLU A 14 -6.63 -53.18 47.72
N SER A 15 -5.59 -52.32 47.66
CA SER A 15 -4.20 -52.61 47.28
C SER A 15 -3.77 -52.53 45.79
N LYS A 16 -2.97 -51.51 45.44
CA LYS A 16 -1.49 -51.55 45.24
C LYS A 16 -1.00 -50.44 44.30
N LYS A 17 0.03 -49.71 44.79
CA LYS A 17 1.20 -49.08 44.10
C LYS A 17 0.93 -48.14 42.90
N GLY A 18 1.47 -46.93 42.81
CA GLY A 18 2.48 -46.22 43.59
C GLY A 18 2.54 -44.75 43.16
N THR A 19 3.02 -43.90 44.07
CA THR A 19 3.03 -42.44 43.99
C THR A 19 4.43 -41.93 43.59
N PRO A 20 4.57 -40.85 42.79
CA PRO A 20 5.85 -40.16 42.60
C PRO A 20 6.15 -39.14 43.71
N ILE A 21 7.45 -38.93 43.92
CA ILE A 21 8.09 -38.19 45.00
C ILE A 21 8.42 -36.77 44.53
N TRP A 22 8.12 -35.77 45.37
CA TRP A 22 8.77 -34.45 45.39
C TRP A 22 9.80 -34.39 46.53
N ILE A 23 10.84 -33.55 46.37
CA ILE A 23 11.53 -32.68 47.37
C ILE A 23 13.10 -32.71 47.32
N LYS A 24 13.66 -31.49 47.21
CA LYS A 24 14.96 -30.92 47.67
C LYS A 24 16.29 -31.26 46.97
N ARG A 25 17.02 -30.19 46.59
CA ARG A 25 18.31 -29.82 47.25
C ARG A 25 18.70 -28.35 46.98
N ARG A 26 19.01 -27.63 48.07
CA ARG A 26 19.83 -26.41 48.16
C ARG A 26 21.17 -26.83 48.80
N GLU A 27 22.18 -25.99 48.62
CA GLU A 27 23.54 -25.95 49.23
C GLU A 27 24.70 -26.52 48.40
N ALA A 28 25.50 -25.60 47.85
CA ALA A 28 26.96 -25.62 47.94
C ALA A 28 27.51 -24.21 47.65
N VAL A 29 27.82 -23.43 48.70
CA VAL A 29 28.64 -22.22 48.62
C VAL A 29 30.07 -22.64 48.96
N GLY A 30 30.97 -22.59 47.96
CA GLY A 30 32.40 -22.78 48.14
C GLY A 30 33.14 -21.46 47.93
N LYS A 31 33.80 -20.97 48.97
CA LYS A 31 34.82 -19.91 48.87
C LYS A 31 36.02 -20.42 48.08
N CYS A 32 36.51 -19.64 47.13
CA CYS A 32 37.89 -19.73 46.66
C CYS A 32 38.45 -18.31 46.48
N GLU A 33 39.43 -17.96 47.32
CA GLU A 33 40.22 -16.74 47.20
C GLU A 33 41.44 -16.99 46.30
N SER A 34 41.60 -16.12 45.30
CA SER A 34 42.84 -15.60 44.68
C SER A 34 43.90 -16.55 44.08
N LYS A 35 44.41 -16.10 42.92
CA LYS A 35 45.42 -16.68 42.00
C LYS A 35 44.73 -17.51 40.89
N ASP A 36 44.74 -17.13 39.62
CA ASP A 36 45.81 -16.54 38.84
C ASP A 36 45.31 -15.60 37.72
N LYS A 37 46.23 -14.72 37.28
CA LYS A 37 46.10 -13.79 36.16
C LYS A 37 46.04 -14.53 34.82
N GLU A 38 44.96 -15.25 34.57
CA GLU A 38 44.65 -15.88 33.27
C GLU A 38 43.14 -15.96 32.97
N GLY A 39 42.29 -15.31 33.78
CA GLY A 39 40.83 -15.29 33.62
C GLY A 39 40.26 -14.24 32.65
N PHE A 40 41.10 -13.44 31.98
CA PHE A 40 40.66 -12.34 31.10
C PHE A 40 40.75 -12.64 29.60
N LYS A 41 40.88 -13.93 29.21
CA LYS A 41 40.97 -14.34 27.79
C LYS A 41 39.82 -15.22 27.28
N ASN A 42 38.78 -15.48 28.08
CA ASN A 42 37.68 -16.38 27.69
C ASN A 42 36.28 -15.90 28.08
N MET A 43 36.03 -14.58 28.07
CA MET A 43 34.68 -14.09 27.74
C MET A 43 34.61 -14.00 26.22
N ARG A 44 34.31 -15.13 25.54
CA ARG A 44 33.63 -15.02 24.25
C ARG A 44 32.39 -14.17 24.53
N GLN A 45 32.31 -13.03 23.87
CA GLN A 45 31.28 -12.00 24.01
C GLN A 45 29.90 -12.67 24.11
N THR A 46 29.07 -12.21 25.05
CA THR A 46 27.65 -12.59 25.05
C THR A 46 27.06 -12.08 23.74
N ARG A 47 26.83 -12.97 22.76
CA ARG A 47 26.20 -12.64 21.48
C ARG A 47 24.75 -12.21 21.75
N ASP A 48 24.56 -10.95 22.14
CA ASP A 48 23.24 -10.46 22.54
C ASP A 48 22.27 -10.43 21.35
N TRP A 49 22.81 -10.38 20.12
CA TRP A 49 22.08 -10.43 18.86
C TRP A 49 21.67 -11.85 18.42
N GLU A 50 21.92 -12.86 19.24
CA GLU A 50 21.41 -14.24 19.07
C GLU A 50 20.71 -14.70 20.37
N ASN A 51 19.98 -13.79 21.03
CA ASN A 51 19.36 -14.05 22.32
C ASN A 51 18.04 -13.28 22.49
N GLN A 52 16.93 -13.97 22.25
CA GLN A 52 15.56 -13.44 22.33
C GLN A 52 15.16 -12.90 23.71
N TYR A 53 15.93 -13.20 24.76
CA TYR A 53 15.73 -12.63 26.10
C TYR A 53 16.43 -11.28 26.32
N ILE A 54 17.29 -10.86 25.39
CA ILE A 54 18.05 -9.61 25.43
C ILE A 54 17.75 -8.80 24.17
N THR A 55 16.62 -8.10 24.20
CA THR A 55 16.23 -7.12 23.18
C THR A 55 16.90 -5.75 23.37
N GLN A 56 17.45 -5.48 24.56
CA GLN A 56 18.16 -4.24 24.87
C GLN A 56 19.07 -4.39 26.10
N LYS A 57 20.03 -3.46 26.24
CA LYS A 57 20.79 -3.20 27.48
C LYS A 57 20.89 -1.70 27.71
N ASN A 58 20.49 -1.24 28.89
CA ASN A 58 20.53 0.16 29.31
C ASN A 58 19.71 1.12 28.42
N ARG A 59 18.76 0.61 27.62
CA ARG A 59 17.85 1.47 26.87
C ARG A 59 16.94 2.24 27.84
N TYR A 60 16.83 3.53 27.63
CA TYR A 60 15.96 4.41 28.41
C TYR A 60 14.48 4.01 28.19
N PRO A 61 13.60 4.08 29.21
CA PRO A 61 12.20 3.72 29.07
C PRO A 61 11.50 4.50 27.95
N MET A 62 10.61 3.84 27.20
CA MET A 62 9.85 4.51 26.13
C MET A 62 8.84 5.51 26.71
N HIS A 63 8.73 6.68 26.06
CA HIS A 63 7.84 7.77 26.41
C HIS A 63 7.37 8.51 25.16
N THR A 64 6.47 9.48 25.34
CA THR A 64 6.12 10.42 24.26
C THR A 64 7.35 11.22 23.79
N PRO A 65 7.53 11.47 22.48
CA PRO A 65 8.72 12.16 21.98
C PRO A 65 8.92 13.57 22.58
N TYR A 66 10.09 13.79 23.18
CA TYR A 66 10.44 15.05 23.83
C TYR A 66 10.77 16.19 22.86
N GLY A 67 10.41 17.42 23.27
CA GLY A 67 10.93 18.66 22.71
C GLY A 67 11.87 19.44 23.63
N ALA A 68 11.92 19.10 24.94
CA ALA A 68 12.77 19.75 25.94
C ALA A 68 12.67 21.30 25.91
N TYR A 69 11.44 21.81 25.86
CA TYR A 69 11.18 23.23 25.61
C TYR A 69 11.63 24.11 26.78
N GLU A 70 12.10 25.31 26.44
CA GLU A 70 12.51 26.34 27.41
C GLU A 70 11.34 27.25 27.79
N THR A 71 10.39 27.42 26.87
CA THR A 71 9.25 28.32 27.03
C THR A 71 7.96 27.71 26.52
N VAL A 72 6.85 28.25 27.01
CA VAL A 72 5.50 27.86 26.55
C VAL A 72 5.33 28.17 25.05
N GLU A 73 5.92 29.24 24.53
CA GLU A 73 5.85 29.60 23.11
C GLU A 73 6.50 28.54 22.21
N GLN A 74 7.65 27.98 22.63
CA GLN A 74 8.27 26.87 21.90
C GLN A 74 7.38 25.62 21.94
N ALA A 75 6.82 25.31 23.10
CA ALA A 75 5.90 24.19 23.29
C ALA A 75 4.62 24.33 22.43
N LEU A 76 4.08 25.55 22.30
CA LEU A 76 2.94 25.84 21.42
C LEU A 76 3.26 25.61 19.94
N ALA A 77 4.47 26.00 19.52
CA ALA A 77 4.94 25.78 18.15
C ALA A 77 5.12 24.28 17.84
N GLY A 78 5.45 23.46 18.84
CA GLY A 78 5.54 22.00 18.71
C GLY A 78 6.72 21.50 17.87
N ASN A 79 7.68 22.38 17.53
CA ASN A 79 8.89 21.99 16.84
C ASN A 79 9.90 21.42 17.84
N ARG A 80 10.02 20.08 17.88
CA ARG A 80 10.92 19.36 18.80
C ARG A 80 12.41 19.64 18.61
N ASN A 81 12.80 20.34 17.54
CA ASN A 81 14.20 20.73 17.28
C ASN A 81 14.47 22.22 17.60
N ALA A 82 13.47 22.98 18.09
CA ALA A 82 13.61 24.42 18.31
C ALA A 82 14.34 24.77 19.62
N SER A 83 14.33 23.87 20.61
CA SER A 83 15.00 24.09 21.89
C SER A 83 16.51 23.98 21.74
N ARG A 84 17.27 24.86 22.40
CA ARG A 84 18.73 24.73 22.45
C ARG A 84 19.20 23.49 23.23
N PHE A 85 18.31 22.85 23.98
CA PHE A 85 18.56 21.59 24.68
C PHE A 85 18.36 20.35 23.78
N VAL A 86 18.07 20.56 22.50
CA VAL A 86 18.04 19.51 21.49
C VAL A 86 19.15 19.79 20.46
N MET A 87 19.97 18.79 20.19
CA MET A 87 21.05 18.88 19.20
C MET A 87 20.89 17.79 18.15
N ASP A 88 20.84 18.18 16.88
CA ASP A 88 20.85 17.28 15.75
C ASP A 88 22.26 16.70 15.54
N LEU A 89 22.35 15.37 15.45
CA LEU A 89 23.58 14.64 15.14
C LEU A 89 23.57 14.03 13.73
N ASN A 90 22.64 14.42 12.86
CA ASN A 90 22.64 14.06 11.45
C ASN A 90 23.83 14.69 10.68
N GLY A 91 24.04 14.21 9.45
CA GLY A 91 25.12 14.61 8.55
C GLY A 91 26.21 13.54 8.42
N ASP A 92 27.43 13.96 8.10
CA ASP A 92 28.52 13.06 7.76
C ASP A 92 29.16 12.37 8.97
N TRP A 93 29.22 11.04 8.95
CA TRP A 93 29.90 10.22 9.96
C TRP A 93 31.01 9.41 9.30
N LYS A 94 32.06 9.07 10.06
CA LYS A 94 33.06 8.10 9.62
C LYS A 94 32.44 6.71 9.59
N PHE A 95 32.75 5.94 8.54
CA PHE A 95 32.14 4.64 8.31
C PHE A 95 33.16 3.61 7.83
N LYS A 96 33.01 2.38 8.31
CA LYS A 96 33.73 1.20 7.80
C LYS A 96 32.84 -0.04 7.90
N MET A 97 32.78 -0.80 6.81
CA MET A 97 32.05 -2.07 6.74
C MET A 97 32.97 -3.25 7.09
N TYR A 98 32.48 -4.16 7.93
CA TYR A 98 33.12 -5.43 8.28
C TYR A 98 32.28 -6.62 7.80
N PRO A 99 32.91 -7.77 7.49
CA PRO A 99 32.19 -8.95 7.00
C PRO A 99 31.38 -9.69 8.08
N SER A 100 31.70 -9.48 9.36
CA SER A 100 30.99 -10.07 10.50
C SER A 100 31.19 -9.23 11.78
N PRO A 101 30.32 -9.38 12.81
CA PRO A 101 30.46 -8.68 14.08
C PRO A 101 31.77 -9.04 14.80
N GLU A 102 32.25 -10.28 14.68
CA GLU A 102 33.48 -10.76 15.29
C GLU A 102 34.76 -10.25 14.59
N ALA A 103 34.64 -9.77 13.35
CA ALA A 103 35.76 -9.18 12.62
C ALA A 103 36.00 -7.70 12.98
N VAL A 104 35.09 -7.08 13.73
CA VAL A 104 35.16 -5.67 14.11
C VAL A 104 36.34 -5.44 15.06
N GLU A 105 37.21 -4.51 14.69
CA GLU A 105 38.31 -4.04 15.52
C GLU A 105 37.77 -3.22 16.70
N ALA A 106 38.59 -2.92 17.72
CA ALA A 106 38.20 -2.08 18.86
C ALA A 106 38.12 -0.58 18.47
N PHE A 107 37.31 -0.25 17.45
CA PHE A 107 37.21 1.07 16.82
C PHE A 107 36.65 2.17 17.73
N TYR A 108 36.07 1.77 18.86
CA TYR A 108 35.55 2.67 19.89
C TYR A 108 36.66 3.20 20.82
N GLU A 109 37.88 2.65 20.81
CA GLU A 109 38.98 3.13 21.66
C GLU A 109 39.41 4.55 21.30
N GLU A 110 39.72 5.39 22.31
CA GLU A 110 40.02 6.83 22.14
C GLU A 110 41.18 7.12 21.17
N ASN A 111 42.14 6.20 21.03
CA ASN A 111 43.32 6.37 20.18
C ASN A 111 43.24 5.59 18.85
N PHE A 112 42.07 5.07 18.50
CA PHE A 112 41.86 4.42 17.21
C PHE A 112 41.93 5.47 16.08
N ASP A 113 42.60 5.13 14.97
CA ASP A 113 42.75 6.05 13.83
C ASP A 113 41.66 5.81 12.78
N HIS A 114 40.68 6.70 12.72
CA HIS A 114 39.60 6.69 11.72
C HIS A 114 39.93 7.50 10.46
N ALA A 115 41.15 8.03 10.29
CA ALA A 115 41.49 8.91 9.17
C ALA A 115 41.29 8.24 7.80
N ALA A 116 41.56 6.93 7.74
CA ALA A 116 41.40 6.12 6.53
C ALA A 116 39.96 5.60 6.31
N TRP A 117 39.02 5.90 7.21
CA TRP A 117 37.62 5.49 7.04
C TRP A 117 36.90 6.41 6.07
N ASP A 118 35.97 5.80 5.33
CA ASP A 118 35.05 6.50 4.46
C ASP A 118 34.12 7.40 5.26
N THR A 119 33.33 8.19 4.55
CA THR A 119 32.28 9.03 5.12
C THR A 119 30.93 8.58 4.58
N ILE A 120 29.93 8.50 5.45
CA ILE A 120 28.55 8.15 5.10
C ILE A 120 27.59 9.21 5.68
N PRO A 121 26.54 9.61 4.95
CA PRO A 121 25.49 10.44 5.53
C PRO A 121 24.66 9.64 6.53
N VAL A 122 24.30 10.27 7.65
CA VAL A 122 23.33 9.77 8.62
C VAL A 122 22.19 10.79 8.71
N PRO A 123 20.92 10.39 8.55
CA PRO A 123 20.46 9.03 8.27
C PRO A 123 20.72 8.54 6.83
N SER A 124 20.95 7.24 6.66
CA SER A 124 20.90 6.54 5.37
C SER A 124 20.82 5.02 5.52
N ASN A 125 20.41 4.33 4.45
CA ASN A 125 20.66 2.90 4.29
C ASN A 125 22.00 2.68 3.56
N TRP A 126 22.91 1.88 4.12
CA TRP A 126 24.26 1.75 3.58
C TRP A 126 24.27 1.08 2.18
N GLU A 127 23.25 0.29 1.85
CA GLU A 127 23.14 -0.38 0.54
C GLU A 127 23.02 0.64 -0.58
N LEU A 128 22.27 1.72 -0.33
CA LEU A 128 22.08 2.82 -1.27
C LEU A 128 23.27 3.79 -1.28
N GLN A 129 24.23 3.62 -0.38
CA GLN A 129 25.50 4.34 -0.36
C GLN A 129 26.66 3.52 -0.97
N GLY A 130 26.37 2.34 -1.53
CA GLY A 130 27.34 1.48 -2.20
C GLY A 130 27.98 0.39 -1.34
N TYR A 131 27.51 0.18 -0.11
CA TYR A 131 28.03 -0.87 0.77
C TYR A 131 27.04 -2.04 0.87
N GLY A 132 27.48 -3.25 0.52
CA GLY A 132 26.57 -4.40 0.47
C GLY A 132 25.59 -4.30 -0.71
N LYS A 133 24.47 -5.03 -0.63
CA LYS A 133 23.44 -5.07 -1.68
C LYS A 133 22.06 -5.08 -1.03
N PRO A 134 21.10 -4.29 -1.55
CA PRO A 134 19.72 -4.37 -1.11
C PRO A 134 19.17 -5.76 -1.48
N VAL A 135 18.35 -6.34 -0.61
CA VAL A 135 17.74 -7.66 -0.82
C VAL A 135 16.23 -7.50 -0.75
N TYR A 136 15.52 -7.85 -1.81
CA TYR A 136 14.07 -7.95 -1.79
C TYR A 136 13.66 -9.40 -1.63
N THR A 137 12.78 -9.66 -0.66
CA THR A 137 12.13 -10.95 -0.43
C THR A 137 10.74 -10.72 0.13
N ASN A 138 9.79 -11.59 -0.24
CA ASN A 138 8.44 -11.61 0.30
C ASN A 138 8.38 -12.44 1.58
N MET A 139 8.34 -13.78 1.46
CA MET A 139 8.32 -14.71 2.60
C MET A 139 9.69 -15.32 2.92
N LEU A 140 10.65 -15.21 2.01
CA LEU A 140 11.97 -15.77 2.23
C LEU A 140 12.76 -14.86 3.17
N TYR A 141 13.20 -15.37 4.32
CA TYR A 141 14.17 -14.62 5.11
C TYR A 141 15.41 -14.26 4.27
N PRO A 142 16.03 -13.08 4.48
CA PRO A 142 17.17 -12.60 3.71
C PRO A 142 18.48 -13.35 4.04
N PHE A 143 18.40 -14.52 4.67
CA PHE A 143 19.53 -15.36 5.00
C PHE A 143 19.88 -16.24 3.81
N LYS A 144 21.14 -16.21 3.38
CA LYS A 144 21.64 -17.15 2.38
C LYS A 144 21.72 -18.55 3.00
N ARG A 145 20.82 -19.44 2.59
CA ARG A 145 20.73 -20.83 3.08
C ARG A 145 21.66 -21.72 2.27
N GLU A 146 22.55 -22.45 2.94
CA GLU A 146 23.52 -23.35 2.29
C GLU A 146 23.36 -24.81 2.73
N ALA A 147 22.47 -25.11 3.69
CA ALA A 147 22.25 -26.46 4.23
C ALA A 147 23.56 -27.13 4.69
N ASN A 148 24.46 -26.31 5.25
CA ASN A 148 25.86 -26.67 5.55
C ASN A 148 26.10 -26.91 7.06
N GLY A 149 25.05 -26.85 7.89
CA GLY A 149 25.13 -27.02 9.34
C GLY A 149 25.49 -25.75 10.12
N GLU A 150 25.34 -24.55 9.54
CA GLU A 150 25.36 -23.29 10.30
C GLU A 150 24.26 -23.24 11.36
N ALA A 151 24.50 -22.55 12.49
CA ALA A 151 23.62 -22.61 13.67
C ALA A 151 22.19 -22.09 13.42
N PHE A 152 22.01 -21.20 12.44
CA PHE A 152 20.71 -20.65 12.05
C PHE A 152 19.89 -21.60 11.17
N GLU A 153 20.45 -22.75 10.78
CA GLU A 153 19.72 -23.83 10.10
C GLU A 153 19.78 -25.11 10.94
N ILE A 154 18.63 -25.79 11.08
CA ILE A 154 18.53 -27.08 11.78
C ILE A 154 18.01 -28.15 10.83
N GLU A 155 18.73 -29.28 10.75
CA GLU A 155 18.26 -30.44 10.02
C GLU A 155 17.16 -31.14 10.82
N ILE A 156 15.91 -31.04 10.34
CA ILE A 156 14.74 -31.63 11.02
C ILE A 156 14.48 -33.08 10.57
N THR A 157 14.84 -33.40 9.32
CA THR A 157 14.85 -34.74 8.75
C THR A 157 16.00 -34.83 7.74
N GLU A 158 16.44 -36.04 7.39
CA GLU A 158 17.57 -36.24 6.46
C GLU A 158 17.40 -35.42 5.17
N GLY A 159 18.28 -34.43 4.98
CA GLY A 159 18.27 -33.54 3.82
C GLY A 159 17.25 -32.40 3.84
N THR A 160 16.51 -32.20 4.93
CA THR A 160 15.54 -31.10 5.09
C THR A 160 15.93 -30.20 6.25
N TYR A 161 16.08 -28.91 5.97
CA TYR A 161 16.54 -27.90 6.91
C TYR A 161 15.45 -26.85 7.13
N GLU A 162 15.29 -26.40 8.36
CA GLU A 162 14.47 -25.24 8.72
C GLU A 162 15.33 -24.18 9.41
N LEU A 163 14.81 -22.95 9.50
CA LEU A 163 15.44 -21.90 10.26
C LEU A 163 15.39 -22.22 11.76
N ASN A 164 16.45 -21.85 12.47
CA ASN A 164 16.64 -22.16 13.88
C ASN A 164 16.81 -20.87 14.69
N ALA A 165 15.71 -20.16 14.93
CA ALA A 165 15.72 -18.97 15.76
C ALA A 165 16.19 -19.34 17.20
N PRO A 166 17.02 -18.53 17.87
CA PRO A 166 17.35 -17.13 17.58
C PRO A 166 18.64 -16.89 16.77
N TYR A 167 19.26 -17.94 16.22
CA TYR A 167 20.59 -17.81 15.59
C TYR A 167 20.50 -17.15 14.20
N VAL A 168 21.54 -16.41 13.80
CA VAL A 168 21.65 -15.73 12.50
C VAL A 168 22.94 -16.13 11.78
N PRO A 169 23.09 -15.86 10.46
CA PRO A 169 24.31 -16.21 9.73
C PRO A 169 25.58 -15.60 10.37
N GLU A 170 26.68 -16.35 10.41
CA GLU A 170 27.96 -15.81 10.93
C GLU A 170 28.52 -14.72 10.01
N LYS A 171 28.27 -14.82 8.70
CA LYS A 171 28.54 -13.76 7.72
C LYS A 171 27.43 -12.72 7.78
N ASN A 172 27.58 -11.81 8.73
CA ASN A 172 26.61 -10.75 9.02
C ASN A 172 27.28 -9.39 8.86
N LEU A 173 27.05 -8.74 7.71
CA LEU A 173 27.64 -7.43 7.42
C LEU A 173 27.42 -6.48 8.59
N THR A 174 28.50 -5.84 9.03
CA THR A 174 28.51 -5.01 10.22
C THR A 174 29.08 -3.64 9.88
N GLY A 175 28.25 -2.61 9.93
CA GLY A 175 28.63 -1.22 9.71
C GLY A 175 29.04 -0.55 11.02
N CYS A 176 30.28 -0.05 11.06
CA CYS A 176 30.78 0.73 12.19
C CYS A 176 30.76 2.22 11.85
N TYR A 177 30.08 3.00 12.68
CA TYR A 177 29.94 4.44 12.55
C TYR A 177 30.72 5.14 13.66
N PHE A 178 31.41 6.22 13.32
CA PHE A 178 32.14 7.05 14.27
C PHE A 178 31.95 8.55 13.99
N ARG A 179 31.76 9.34 15.03
CA ARG A 179 31.67 10.80 14.94
C ARG A 179 32.15 11.45 16.23
N THR A 180 32.69 12.66 16.13
CA THR A 180 32.86 13.57 17.27
C THR A 180 31.70 14.55 17.37
N PHE A 181 31.30 14.91 18.58
CA PHE A 181 30.28 15.93 18.83
C PHE A 181 30.67 16.80 20.02
N GLU A 182 30.13 18.01 20.07
CA GLU A 182 30.41 18.98 21.13
C GLU A 182 29.26 19.00 22.14
N VAL A 183 29.55 18.77 23.41
CA VAL A 183 28.59 18.95 24.51
C VAL A 183 28.77 20.35 25.08
N PRO A 184 27.79 21.25 24.92
CA PRO A 184 27.89 22.62 25.41
C PRO A 184 27.91 22.68 26.95
N THR A 185 28.47 23.75 27.51
CA THR A 185 28.54 23.96 28.97
C THR A 185 27.17 23.92 29.65
N ASP A 186 26.11 24.39 28.98
CA ASP A 186 24.75 24.41 29.54
C ASP A 186 24.07 23.04 29.59
N TYR A 187 24.68 22.00 29.02
CA TYR A 187 24.26 20.60 29.18
C TYR A 187 24.87 19.95 30.43
N ILE A 188 25.96 20.50 30.96
CA ILE A 188 26.65 19.91 32.11
C ILE A 188 25.80 20.04 33.39
N GLY A 189 25.66 18.93 34.12
CA GLY A 189 24.81 18.85 35.32
C GLY A 189 23.33 18.63 35.02
N ARG A 190 22.96 18.48 33.74
CA ARG A 190 21.65 18.02 33.27
C ARG A 190 21.74 16.54 32.89
N GLN A 191 20.59 15.90 32.67
CA GLN A 191 20.54 14.56 32.11
C GLN A 191 20.61 14.64 30.59
N LEU A 192 21.54 13.92 29.98
CA LEU A 192 21.73 13.93 28.53
C LEU A 192 21.34 12.57 27.95
N LEU A 193 20.32 12.58 27.10
CA LEU A 193 19.86 11.41 26.36
C LEU A 193 20.35 11.49 24.92
N ILE A 194 20.77 10.36 24.34
CA ILE A 194 20.92 10.20 22.90
C ILE A 194 19.77 9.37 22.37
N ASP A 195 19.08 9.88 21.34
CA ASP A 195 17.90 9.27 20.71
C ASP A 195 18.25 8.89 19.26
N PHE A 196 18.16 7.58 18.97
CA PHE A 196 18.23 7.03 17.63
C PHE A 196 16.81 6.74 17.14
N GLY A 197 16.34 7.47 16.12
CA GLY A 197 14.99 7.33 15.59
C GLY A 197 14.70 5.98 14.90
N GLY A 198 15.74 5.27 14.48
CA GLY A 198 15.66 3.98 13.81
C GLY A 198 17.02 3.48 13.34
N VAL A 199 17.36 2.25 13.71
CA VAL A 199 18.60 1.56 13.35
C VAL A 199 18.26 0.13 12.98
N GLU A 200 18.63 -0.30 11.77
CA GLU A 200 18.27 -1.62 11.26
C GLU A 200 19.49 -2.55 11.17
N SER A 201 19.48 -3.74 11.79
CA SER A 201 18.41 -4.33 12.64
C SER A 201 18.65 -4.16 14.16
N CYS A 202 19.91 -4.02 14.58
CA CYS A 202 20.31 -3.85 15.96
C CYS A 202 21.68 -3.16 16.07
N PHE A 203 22.03 -2.68 17.26
CA PHE A 203 23.32 -2.01 17.45
C PHE A 203 23.84 -1.99 18.88
N TYR A 204 25.16 -1.86 18.99
CA TYR A 204 25.87 -1.46 20.22
C TYR A 204 26.32 -0.01 20.16
N LEU A 205 26.37 0.63 21.32
CA LEU A 205 26.71 2.05 21.48
C LEU A 205 27.89 2.24 22.46
N TRP A 206 28.85 3.09 22.08
CA TRP A 206 29.91 3.59 22.95
C TRP A 206 30.01 5.11 22.89
N VAL A 207 30.32 5.72 24.03
CA VAL A 207 30.63 7.14 24.17
C VAL A 207 31.96 7.26 24.93
N ASN A 208 32.90 8.03 24.38
CA ASN A 208 34.26 8.17 24.94
C ASN A 208 34.91 6.82 25.30
N GLY A 209 34.85 5.86 24.37
CA GLY A 209 35.40 4.51 24.52
C GLY A 209 34.72 3.59 25.53
N LYS A 210 33.67 4.04 26.21
CA LYS A 210 32.92 3.25 27.19
C LYS A 210 31.60 2.76 26.58
N GLN A 211 31.31 1.48 26.75
CA GLN A 211 30.06 0.88 26.26
C GLN A 211 28.87 1.42 27.06
N VAL A 212 27.88 1.96 26.36
CA VAL A 212 26.65 2.50 26.94
C VAL A 212 25.56 1.43 26.96
N GLY A 213 25.30 0.77 25.82
CA GLY A 213 24.16 -0.13 25.71
C GLY A 213 24.05 -0.91 24.40
N TYR A 214 22.90 -1.58 24.24
CA TYR A 214 22.50 -2.40 23.09
C TYR A 214 20.98 -2.24 22.84
N SER A 215 20.53 -2.34 21.58
CA SER A 215 19.10 -2.22 21.24
C SER A 215 18.74 -3.01 19.98
N GLN A 216 17.53 -3.59 19.97
CA GLN A 216 16.82 -4.19 18.83
C GLN A 216 15.47 -3.48 18.57
N ASP A 217 14.73 -3.99 17.58
CA ASP A 217 13.46 -3.47 17.03
C ASP A 217 13.69 -2.15 16.26
N SER A 218 13.83 -2.33 14.94
CA SER A 218 14.44 -1.36 14.05
C SER A 218 13.55 -0.14 13.76
N LYS A 219 12.26 -0.19 14.09
CA LYS A 219 11.23 0.73 13.60
C LYS A 219 10.70 1.70 14.67
N VAL A 220 11.24 1.67 15.89
CA VAL A 220 10.90 2.61 16.98
C VAL A 220 12.16 3.09 17.72
N ASN A 221 12.10 4.31 18.25
CA ASN A 221 13.21 5.03 18.86
C ASN A 221 13.96 4.23 19.94
N ALA A 222 15.28 4.30 19.94
CA ALA A 222 16.14 3.77 20.98
C ALA A 222 16.91 4.90 21.67
N GLU A 223 16.55 5.19 22.91
CA GLU A 223 17.19 6.24 23.71
C GLU A 223 18.15 5.66 24.76
N PHE A 224 19.23 6.37 25.08
CA PHE A 224 20.18 6.01 26.14
C PHE A 224 20.59 7.23 26.96
N ASP A 225 20.67 7.07 28.29
CA ASP A 225 21.26 8.09 29.16
C ASP A 225 22.79 8.03 29.10
N ILE A 226 23.39 9.08 28.54
CA ILE A 226 24.84 9.21 28.35
C ILE A 226 25.47 10.20 29.33
N THR A 227 24.74 10.68 30.34
CA THR A 227 25.18 11.73 31.27
C THR A 227 26.54 11.43 31.91
N GLU A 228 26.76 10.19 32.36
CA GLU A 228 28.00 9.76 33.04
C GLU A 228 29.13 9.39 32.05
N TYR A 229 28.87 9.42 30.75
CA TYR A 229 29.79 9.03 29.70
C TYR A 229 30.41 10.22 28.98
N VAL A 230 29.76 11.39 29.04
CA VAL A 230 30.20 12.61 28.37
C VAL A 230 31.05 13.52 29.26
N GLN A 231 31.74 14.45 28.61
CA GLN A 231 32.45 15.57 29.23
C GLN A 231 32.08 16.87 28.51
N GLU A 232 32.40 18.02 29.11
CA GLU A 232 32.26 19.32 28.43
C GLU A 232 33.16 19.41 27.19
N GLY A 233 32.64 19.96 26.09
CA GLY A 233 33.36 20.10 24.83
C GLY A 233 33.34 18.81 24.00
N THR A 234 34.47 18.44 23.42
CA THR A 234 34.54 17.34 22.45
C THR A 234 34.35 15.97 23.09
N ASN A 235 33.46 15.18 22.49
CA ASN A 235 33.16 13.79 22.83
C ASN A 235 33.18 12.92 21.56
N THR A 236 33.42 11.62 21.72
CA THR A 236 33.37 10.64 20.63
C THR A 236 32.16 9.73 20.77
N LEU A 237 31.52 9.41 19.65
CA LEU A 237 30.41 8.49 19.50
C LEU A 237 30.82 7.36 18.55
N ALA A 238 30.63 6.12 18.97
CA ALA A 238 30.90 4.93 18.18
C ALA A 238 29.69 4.00 18.21
N VAL A 239 29.23 3.55 17.04
CA VAL A 239 28.06 2.69 16.89
C VAL A 239 28.40 1.51 16.00
N GLN A 240 28.13 0.29 16.46
CA GLN A 240 28.29 -0.93 15.68
C GLN A 240 26.90 -1.46 15.34
N VAL A 241 26.54 -1.43 14.06
CA VAL A 241 25.25 -1.87 13.55
C VAL A 241 25.41 -3.19 12.80
N MET A 242 24.64 -4.20 13.18
CA MET A 242 24.65 -5.50 12.50
C MET A 242 23.43 -5.61 11.59
N ARG A 243 23.61 -6.23 10.41
CA ARG A 243 22.55 -6.46 9.43
C ARG A 243 21.45 -7.38 9.98
N TYR A 244 21.85 -8.42 10.72
CA TYR A 244 20.95 -9.42 11.27
C TYR A 244 21.11 -9.60 12.79
N CYS A 245 20.01 -9.89 13.47
CA CYS A 245 19.95 -10.36 14.86
C CYS A 245 18.73 -11.27 15.06
N ASP A 246 18.53 -11.78 16.27
CA ASP A 246 17.33 -12.55 16.62
C ASP A 246 16.03 -11.76 16.36
N GLY A 247 16.06 -10.44 16.52
CA GLY A 247 14.96 -9.55 16.15
C GLY A 247 14.63 -9.54 14.65
N THR A 248 15.53 -9.93 13.76
CA THR A 248 15.26 -10.08 12.31
C THR A 248 14.21 -11.16 12.05
N TYR A 249 14.10 -12.18 12.92
CA TYR A 249 13.00 -13.16 12.83
C TYR A 249 11.62 -12.54 12.97
N LEU A 250 11.51 -11.36 13.59
CA LEU A 250 10.27 -10.62 13.81
C LEU A 250 10.07 -9.47 12.81
N GLU A 251 10.94 -9.36 11.79
CA GLU A 251 10.99 -8.26 10.80
C GLU A 251 11.05 -8.81 9.37
N ASP A 252 10.19 -9.80 9.10
CA ASP A 252 10.08 -10.53 7.83
C ASP A 252 8.94 -10.01 6.95
N GLN A 253 8.83 -8.68 6.83
CA GLN A 253 7.85 -8.05 5.93
C GLN A 253 8.20 -8.25 4.46
N ASP A 254 7.19 -8.26 3.58
CA ASP A 254 7.34 -8.18 2.12
C ASP A 254 7.92 -6.83 1.66
N TYR A 255 9.24 -6.67 1.74
CA TYR A 255 9.93 -5.41 1.45
C TYR A 255 11.43 -5.55 1.14
N TRP A 256 12.11 -4.41 0.96
CA TRP A 256 13.57 -4.37 0.87
C TRP A 256 14.24 -4.48 2.25
N HIS A 257 15.03 -5.53 2.47
CA HIS A 257 15.92 -5.68 3.61
C HIS A 257 17.16 -4.80 3.43
N LEU A 258 17.07 -3.59 3.97
CA LEU A 258 18.11 -2.58 4.03
C LEU A 258 18.67 -2.47 5.45
N SER A 259 19.77 -1.75 5.64
CA SER A 259 20.41 -1.64 6.97
C SER A 259 21.11 -0.31 7.19
N GLY A 260 21.40 -0.02 8.46
CA GLY A 260 22.08 1.21 8.87
C GLY A 260 21.27 2.10 9.81
N ILE A 261 21.81 3.28 10.11
CA ILE A 261 21.15 4.32 10.90
C ILE A 261 20.30 5.13 9.92
N TYR A 262 19.04 4.74 9.73
CA TYR A 262 18.22 5.20 8.61
C TYR A 262 17.18 6.28 9.00
N ARG A 263 17.08 6.61 10.30
CA ARG A 263 16.32 7.76 10.84
C ARG A 263 17.22 8.62 11.72
N ASP A 264 16.73 9.81 12.05
CA ASP A 264 17.48 10.86 12.75
C ASP A 264 18.17 10.40 14.03
N VAL A 265 19.32 11.01 14.33
CA VAL A 265 20.01 10.89 15.62
C VAL A 265 20.08 12.25 16.29
N ARG A 266 19.67 12.35 17.56
CA ARG A 266 19.70 13.61 18.31
C ARG A 266 20.13 13.44 19.76
N LEU A 267 20.63 14.51 20.36
CA LEU A 267 20.80 14.62 21.81
C LEU A 267 19.67 15.45 22.42
N VAL A 268 19.17 15.01 23.56
CA VAL A 268 18.13 15.70 24.34
C VAL A 268 18.62 15.93 25.76
N SER A 269 18.76 17.19 26.16
CA SER A 269 19.25 17.60 27.48
C SER A 269 18.10 17.99 28.41
N LYS A 270 17.77 17.13 29.36
CA LYS A 270 16.67 17.30 30.31
C LYS A 270 17.17 17.78 31.67
N PRO A 271 16.42 18.61 32.41
CA PRO A 271 16.77 18.92 33.79
C PRO A 271 16.83 17.64 34.63
N VAL A 272 17.62 17.63 35.71
CA VAL A 272 17.79 16.42 36.55
C VAL A 272 16.44 15.82 36.93
N GLN A 273 15.54 16.64 37.46
CA GLN A 273 14.13 16.28 37.59
C GLN A 273 13.35 16.80 36.39
N HIS A 274 12.67 15.91 35.68
CA HIS A 274 11.91 16.20 34.46
C HIS A 274 10.63 15.35 34.40
N ILE A 275 9.81 15.62 33.38
CA ILE A 275 8.63 14.83 33.02
C ILE A 275 9.12 13.57 32.32
N LEU A 276 8.87 12.40 32.90
CA LEU A 276 9.25 11.11 32.31
C LEU A 276 8.28 10.71 31.19
N ASP A 277 6.98 10.93 31.39
CA ASP A 277 5.97 10.68 30.36
C ASP A 277 4.66 11.39 30.71
N TYR A 278 3.78 11.52 29.73
CA TYR A 278 2.41 11.99 29.92
C TYR A 278 1.44 11.41 28.87
N LYS A 279 0.18 11.24 29.27
CA LYS A 279 -0.91 10.74 28.43
C LYS A 279 -2.10 11.69 28.48
N ALA A 280 -2.56 12.13 27.32
CA ALA A 280 -3.76 12.95 27.16
C ALA A 280 -4.93 12.10 26.64
N GLU A 281 -6.09 12.22 27.28
CA GLU A 281 -7.32 11.52 26.91
C GLU A 281 -8.49 12.50 26.83
N THR A 282 -9.27 12.43 25.75
CA THR A 282 -10.49 13.22 25.58
C THR A 282 -11.70 12.33 25.81
N LEU A 283 -12.36 12.50 26.96
CA LEU A 283 -13.45 11.64 27.42
C LEU A 283 -14.79 12.36 27.30
N PHE A 284 -15.59 12.05 26.29
CA PHE A 284 -16.90 12.67 26.15
C PHE A 284 -17.88 12.18 27.22
N THR A 285 -18.66 13.12 27.76
CA THR A 285 -19.62 12.87 28.84
C THR A 285 -21.06 13.06 28.38
N HIS A 286 -21.26 13.48 27.13
CA HIS A 286 -22.58 13.70 26.52
C HIS A 286 -22.61 13.14 25.09
N PRO A 287 -23.71 12.47 24.66
CA PRO A 287 -23.77 11.73 23.39
C PRO A 287 -23.79 12.59 22.11
N ASP A 288 -23.94 13.92 22.23
CA ASP A 288 -23.85 14.85 21.09
C ASP A 288 -22.45 15.47 20.92
N TYR A 289 -21.47 14.98 21.70
CA TYR A 289 -20.08 15.42 21.67
C TYR A 289 -19.85 16.90 22.03
N THR A 290 -20.82 17.56 22.67
CA THR A 290 -20.70 18.95 23.13
C THR A 290 -19.95 19.09 24.46
N LYS A 291 -19.71 17.99 25.18
CA LYS A 291 -19.04 18.01 26.50
C LYS A 291 -18.00 16.92 26.61
N ALA A 292 -16.76 17.32 26.82
CA ALA A 292 -15.65 16.42 27.07
C ALA A 292 -14.96 16.75 28.40
N THR A 293 -14.34 15.74 28.99
CA THR A 293 -13.34 15.90 30.04
C THR A 293 -11.99 15.61 29.41
N LEU A 294 -11.10 16.61 29.41
CA LEU A 294 -9.68 16.36 29.17
C LEU A 294 -9.10 15.74 30.44
N SER A 295 -8.52 14.55 30.33
CA SER A 295 -7.81 13.85 31.39
C SER A 295 -6.34 13.73 31.01
N VAL A 296 -5.45 14.21 31.87
CA VAL A 296 -4.00 14.15 31.63
C VAL A 296 -3.33 13.42 32.77
N THR A 297 -2.66 12.32 32.47
CA THR A 297 -1.83 11.57 33.43
C THR A 297 -0.37 11.91 33.20
N ILE A 298 0.36 12.22 34.27
CA ILE A 298 1.74 12.69 34.24
C ILE A 298 2.60 11.83 35.16
N TRP A 299 3.70 11.31 34.62
CA TRP A 299 4.72 10.55 35.33
C TRP A 299 5.96 11.43 35.53
N PRO A 300 6.39 11.68 36.78
CA PRO A 300 7.69 12.29 37.03
C PRO A 300 8.78 11.24 36.84
N ASP A 301 10.02 11.67 36.54
CA ASP A 301 11.17 10.78 36.74
C ASP A 301 11.34 10.48 38.23
N ASN A 302 10.85 9.31 38.63
CA ASN A 302 10.87 8.83 40.01
C ASN A 302 12.19 8.14 40.40
N SER A 303 13.18 8.09 39.48
CA SER A 303 14.53 7.61 39.77
C SER A 303 15.37 8.64 40.54
N LYS A 304 14.96 9.92 40.53
CA LYS A 304 15.66 11.03 41.16
C LYS A 304 15.12 11.32 42.56
N PRO A 305 15.95 11.74 43.52
CA PRO A 305 15.49 12.08 44.86
C PRO A 305 14.58 13.32 44.83
N LEU A 306 13.67 13.41 45.81
CA LEU A 306 12.76 14.55 46.01
C LEU A 306 11.74 14.82 44.89
N TYR A 307 11.60 13.93 43.90
CA TYR A 307 10.58 14.03 42.84
C TYR A 307 9.15 14.24 43.39
N GLY A 308 8.87 13.72 44.59
CA GLY A 308 7.58 13.87 45.28
C GLY A 308 7.22 15.31 45.67
N GLU A 309 8.19 16.22 45.77
CA GLU A 309 7.95 17.65 46.07
C GLU A 309 7.46 18.44 44.84
N TYR A 310 7.61 17.88 43.64
CA TYR A 310 7.20 18.51 42.38
C TYR A 310 5.72 18.27 42.09
N HIS A 311 5.16 19.12 41.24
CA HIS A 311 3.79 18.99 40.71
C HIS A 311 3.78 19.47 39.25
N ALA A 312 2.69 19.20 38.53
CA ALA A 312 2.53 19.59 37.14
C ALA A 312 1.45 20.67 36.99
N LYS A 313 1.75 21.68 36.19
CA LYS A 313 0.79 22.65 35.67
C LYS A 313 0.51 22.31 34.21
N VAL A 314 -0.76 22.13 33.87
CA VAL A 314 -1.19 21.61 32.57
C VAL A 314 -2.14 22.61 31.94
N THR A 315 -1.82 23.08 30.73
CA THR A 315 -2.62 24.09 30.02
C THR A 315 -2.99 23.60 28.63
N LEU A 316 -4.26 23.71 28.27
CA LEU A 316 -4.76 23.43 26.92
C LEU A 316 -4.98 24.75 26.18
N TYR A 317 -4.46 24.83 24.95
CA TYR A 317 -4.63 25.96 24.05
C TYR A 317 -5.38 25.55 22.78
N ASP A 318 -6.25 26.42 22.27
CA ASP A 318 -6.94 26.21 20.99
C ASP A 318 -6.00 26.42 19.78
N ALA A 319 -6.55 26.27 18.58
CA ALA A 319 -5.80 26.40 17.33
C ALA A 319 -5.24 27.83 17.14
N GLU A 320 -5.91 28.83 17.69
CA GLU A 320 -5.51 30.23 17.73
C GLU A 320 -4.57 30.56 18.91
N GLN A 321 -4.15 29.54 19.66
CA GLN A 321 -3.27 29.64 20.84
C GLN A 321 -3.86 30.41 22.02
N ASN A 322 -5.19 30.53 22.12
CA ASN A 322 -5.84 31.04 23.32
C ASN A 322 -5.93 29.94 24.37
N LYS A 323 -5.74 30.31 25.64
CA LYS A 323 -5.89 29.39 26.78
C LYS A 323 -7.35 28.97 26.93
N VAL A 324 -7.62 27.67 26.80
CA VAL A 324 -8.94 27.06 26.98
C VAL A 324 -9.18 26.71 28.44
N THR A 325 -8.21 26.02 29.05
CA THR A 325 -8.27 25.60 30.45
C THR A 325 -6.87 25.36 31.02
N GLU A 326 -6.76 25.39 32.35
CA GLU A 326 -5.53 25.23 33.12
C GLU A 326 -5.84 24.38 34.36
N MET A 327 -4.95 23.46 34.67
CA MET A 327 -5.07 22.53 35.79
C MET A 327 -3.74 22.41 36.51
N ASP A 328 -3.78 22.39 37.83
CA ASP A 328 -2.63 22.09 38.67
C ASP A 328 -2.80 20.73 39.32
N SER A 329 -1.75 19.92 39.29
CA SER A 329 -1.71 18.70 40.09
C SER A 329 -1.37 19.01 41.54
N ARG A 330 -1.68 18.08 42.43
CA ARG A 330 -1.05 18.06 43.76
C ARG A 330 0.43 17.68 43.61
N PRO A 331 1.28 17.95 44.61
CA PRO A 331 2.60 17.37 44.68
C PRO A 331 2.54 15.85 44.50
N PHE A 332 3.47 15.27 43.74
CA PHE A 332 3.44 13.84 43.43
C PHE A 332 3.42 12.98 44.71
N ALA A 333 4.07 13.41 45.79
CA ALA A 333 4.03 12.71 47.09
C ALA A 333 2.61 12.49 47.65
N GLU A 334 1.64 13.32 47.25
CA GLU A 334 0.24 13.27 47.67
C GLU A 334 -0.67 12.55 46.65
N CYS A 335 -0.11 12.10 45.52
CA CYS A 335 -0.83 11.45 44.46
C CYS A 335 -0.90 9.92 44.64
N GLY A 336 -2.06 9.35 44.32
CA GLY A 336 -2.36 7.92 44.47
C GLY A 336 -2.90 7.54 45.87
N PHE A 337 -3.52 6.37 45.95
CA PHE A 337 -4.13 5.85 47.19
C PHE A 337 -3.78 4.35 47.38
N TYR A 338 -4.21 3.75 48.50
CA TYR A 338 -4.02 2.32 48.77
C TYR A 338 -4.49 1.45 47.59
N LEU A 339 -3.58 0.61 47.08
CA LEU A 339 -3.76 -0.27 45.90
C LEU A 339 -3.90 0.43 44.53
N MET A 340 -3.47 1.69 44.41
CA MET A 340 -3.35 2.40 43.13
C MET A 340 -1.88 2.76 42.85
N PRO A 341 -1.52 3.05 41.58
CA PRO A 341 -0.22 3.63 41.28
C PRO A 341 0.02 4.89 42.13
N LYS A 342 1.11 4.90 42.89
CA LYS A 342 1.48 6.03 43.74
C LYS A 342 2.34 7.02 42.96
N PHE A 343 2.26 8.29 43.32
CA PHE A 343 3.13 9.35 42.82
C PHE A 343 3.01 9.67 41.33
N ILE A 344 1.85 9.34 40.75
CA ILE A 344 1.48 9.68 39.38
C ILE A 344 0.32 10.66 39.49
N ALA A 345 0.45 11.82 38.84
CA ALA A 345 -0.60 12.82 38.84
C ALA A 345 -1.61 12.53 37.73
N THR A 346 -2.90 12.66 38.04
CA THR A 346 -3.95 12.76 37.02
C THR A 346 -4.75 14.02 37.30
N VAL A 347 -4.79 14.92 36.31
CA VAL A 347 -5.59 16.14 36.36
C VAL A 347 -6.68 16.08 35.30
N THR A 348 -7.82 16.71 35.59
CA THR A 348 -8.97 16.70 34.68
C THR A 348 -9.61 18.08 34.58
N ALA A 349 -10.03 18.48 33.38
CA ALA A 349 -10.82 19.69 33.18
C ALA A 349 -11.97 19.45 32.20
N PRO A 350 -13.16 20.04 32.46
CA PRO A 350 -14.23 20.04 31.48
C PRO A 350 -13.89 20.96 30.31
N VAL A 351 -14.27 20.56 29.10
CA VAL A 351 -14.19 21.33 27.86
C VAL A 351 -15.57 21.30 27.21
N GLU A 352 -16.19 22.48 27.10
CA GLU A 352 -17.51 22.66 26.51
C GLU A 352 -17.37 23.04 25.04
N ASN A 353 -18.18 22.42 24.19
CA ASN A 353 -18.19 22.55 22.73
C ASN A 353 -16.78 22.46 22.09
N PRO A 354 -16.00 21.40 22.36
CA PRO A 354 -14.70 21.25 21.73
C PRO A 354 -14.85 21.11 20.21
N ALA A 355 -13.94 21.73 19.44
CA ALA A 355 -13.84 21.46 18.02
C ALA A 355 -13.37 20.02 17.82
N LEU A 356 -14.16 19.22 17.09
CA LEU A 356 -13.89 17.80 16.90
C LEU A 356 -12.85 17.57 15.81
N TRP A 357 -11.89 16.69 16.09
CA TRP A 357 -10.89 16.27 15.11
C TRP A 357 -11.45 15.15 14.23
N THR A 358 -11.30 15.28 12.91
CA THR A 358 -11.56 14.25 11.91
C THR A 358 -10.56 14.38 10.75
N ALA A 359 -10.45 13.38 9.88
CA ALA A 359 -9.62 13.45 8.67
C ALA A 359 -10.06 14.55 7.67
N GLU A 360 -11.27 15.07 7.84
CA GLU A 360 -11.86 16.12 6.97
C GLU A 360 -11.73 17.52 7.60
N THR A 361 -11.76 17.59 8.93
CA THR A 361 -11.62 18.81 9.74
C THR A 361 -10.60 18.56 10.86
N PRO A 362 -9.29 18.57 10.57
CA PRO A 362 -8.25 18.15 11.51
C PRO A 362 -7.90 19.25 12.54
N THR A 363 -8.89 19.75 13.27
CA THR A 363 -8.66 20.81 14.27
C THR A 363 -7.85 20.27 15.45
N LEU A 364 -6.73 20.93 15.74
CA LEU A 364 -5.81 20.55 16.82
C LEU A 364 -5.73 21.63 17.89
N TYR A 365 -5.84 21.18 19.13
CA TYR A 365 -5.42 21.92 20.31
C TYR A 365 -3.96 21.61 20.62
N THR A 366 -3.32 22.43 21.45
CA THR A 366 -1.98 22.13 21.98
C THR A 366 -2.05 22.00 23.49
N LEU A 367 -1.61 20.85 24.02
CA LEU A 367 -1.46 20.61 25.45
C LEU A 367 -0.02 20.93 25.83
N VAL A 368 0.16 21.80 26.82
CA VAL A 368 1.45 22.13 27.43
C VAL A 368 1.48 21.60 28.85
N VAL A 369 2.51 20.84 29.19
CA VAL A 369 2.76 20.28 30.52
C VAL A 369 4.04 20.91 31.07
N GLU A 370 3.89 21.69 32.13
CA GLU A 370 4.98 22.32 32.86
C GLU A 370 5.20 21.56 34.17
N LEU A 371 6.42 21.08 34.43
CA LEU A 371 6.80 20.54 35.73
C LEU A 371 7.27 21.68 36.63
N GLN A 372 6.75 21.76 37.85
CA GLN A 372 7.05 22.82 38.81
C GLN A 372 7.59 22.26 40.13
N ASN A 373 8.59 22.95 40.69
CA ASN A 373 9.13 22.62 42.01
C ASN A 373 8.20 23.10 43.15
N LYS A 374 8.60 22.90 44.41
CA LYS A 374 7.79 23.31 45.58
C LYS A 374 7.66 24.84 45.73
N GLU A 375 8.55 25.60 45.10
CA GLU A 375 8.51 27.06 45.00
C GLU A 375 7.62 27.56 43.83
N ASN A 376 7.02 26.63 43.06
CA ASN A 376 6.23 26.85 41.84
C ASN A 376 7.04 27.43 40.65
N GLU A 377 8.35 27.17 40.63
CA GLU A 377 9.20 27.50 39.48
C GLU A 377 9.11 26.37 38.45
N THR A 378 8.84 26.72 37.19
CA THR A 378 8.83 25.75 36.07
C THR A 378 10.26 25.26 35.79
N VAL A 379 10.47 23.95 35.87
CA VAL A 379 11.77 23.30 35.65
C VAL A 379 11.86 22.58 34.31
N ASP A 380 10.74 22.09 33.78
CA ASP A 380 10.67 21.31 32.54
C ASP A 380 9.35 21.59 31.80
N ILE A 381 9.37 21.59 30.47
CA ILE A 381 8.18 21.86 29.64
C ILE A 381 8.13 20.86 28.47
N GLU A 382 6.99 20.20 28.31
CA GLU A 382 6.68 19.32 27.19
C GLU A 382 5.30 19.62 26.59
N SER A 383 5.03 19.13 25.38
CA SER A 383 3.74 19.36 24.72
C SER A 383 3.37 18.31 23.69
N CYS A 384 2.08 18.09 23.49
CA CYS A 384 1.56 17.36 22.33
C CYS A 384 0.37 18.08 21.70
N LYS A 385 0.04 17.71 20.46
CA LYS A 385 -1.24 18.08 19.85
C LYS A 385 -2.35 17.20 20.42
N VAL A 386 -3.55 17.76 20.52
CA VAL A 386 -4.75 17.07 21.02
C VAL A 386 -5.89 17.32 20.04
N GLY A 387 -6.45 16.25 19.49
CA GLY A 387 -7.68 16.29 18.72
C GLY A 387 -8.82 15.69 19.53
N PHE A 388 -9.88 16.46 19.80
CA PHE A 388 -11.06 15.94 20.49
C PHE A 388 -11.82 15.00 19.57
N ARG A 389 -11.72 13.70 19.84
CA ARG A 389 -12.44 12.67 19.09
C ARG A 389 -12.73 11.46 19.95
N GLN A 390 -13.70 10.66 19.54
CA GLN A 390 -14.04 9.41 20.22
C GLN A 390 -14.23 8.30 19.20
N VAL A 391 -13.54 7.17 19.42
CA VAL A 391 -13.72 5.95 18.61
C VAL A 391 -14.45 4.92 19.46
N GLU A 392 -15.54 4.38 18.91
CA GLU A 392 -16.44 3.46 19.60
C GLU A 392 -16.89 2.35 18.66
N ILE A 393 -17.11 1.14 19.17
CA ILE A 393 -17.88 0.11 18.47
C ILE A 393 -19.29 0.11 19.06
N ASN A 394 -20.29 0.41 18.23
CA ASN A 394 -21.67 0.43 18.69
C ASN A 394 -22.28 -0.98 18.81
N SER A 395 -23.50 -1.08 19.36
CA SER A 395 -24.19 -2.36 19.59
C SER A 395 -24.53 -3.16 18.33
N ARG A 396 -24.37 -2.58 17.13
CA ARG A 396 -24.56 -3.25 15.84
C ARG A 396 -23.25 -3.64 15.18
N GLY A 397 -22.12 -3.50 15.87
CA GLY A 397 -20.83 -3.87 15.31
C GLY A 397 -20.22 -2.83 14.37
N VAL A 398 -20.68 -1.58 14.43
CA VAL A 398 -20.13 -0.53 13.56
C VAL A 398 -19.15 0.30 14.37
N LEU A 399 -17.92 0.42 13.86
CA LEU A 399 -16.91 1.35 14.34
C LEU A 399 -17.35 2.78 14.00
N THR A 400 -17.46 3.64 14.99
CA THR A 400 -17.87 5.02 14.83
C THR A 400 -16.79 5.97 15.30
N LEU A 401 -16.64 7.09 14.59
CA LEU A 401 -15.88 8.24 15.03
C LEU A 401 -16.88 9.35 15.35
N ASN A 402 -16.82 9.92 16.54
CA ASN A 402 -17.72 11.00 16.98
C ASN A 402 -19.21 10.66 16.71
N GLY A 403 -19.59 9.40 16.96
CA GLY A 403 -20.96 8.89 16.87
C GLY A 403 -21.45 8.58 15.45
N LYS A 404 -20.64 8.83 14.42
CA LYS A 404 -20.97 8.53 13.03
C LYS A 404 -20.17 7.34 12.53
N ARG A 405 -20.75 6.56 11.60
CA ARG A 405 -20.09 5.42 10.95
C ARG A 405 -18.77 5.89 10.31
N LEU A 406 -17.67 5.25 10.70
CA LEU A 406 -16.38 5.50 10.08
C LEU A 406 -16.24 4.64 8.82
N VAL A 407 -16.12 5.24 7.63
CA VAL A 407 -15.84 4.51 6.40
C VAL A 407 -14.37 4.69 6.06
N ILE A 408 -13.63 3.59 6.03
CA ILE A 408 -12.20 3.52 5.74
C ILE A 408 -12.01 3.47 4.23
N ARG A 409 -11.51 4.58 3.69
CA ARG A 409 -10.96 4.70 2.34
C ARG A 409 -9.45 4.65 2.52
N GLY A 410 -8.95 3.44 2.78
CA GLY A 410 -7.61 3.20 3.25
C GLY A 410 -6.66 2.74 2.16
N VAL A 411 -5.36 2.92 2.41
CA VAL A 411 -4.26 2.31 1.65
C VAL A 411 -3.15 1.88 2.61
N ASP A 412 -2.53 0.74 2.35
CA ASP A 412 -1.30 0.33 3.03
C ASP A 412 -0.11 1.17 2.50
N ARG A 413 0.76 1.60 3.41
CA ARG A 413 1.93 2.43 3.07
C ARG A 413 3.16 1.94 3.81
N HIS A 414 4.12 1.42 3.04
CA HIS A 414 5.50 1.28 3.52
C HIS A 414 6.20 2.64 3.64
N ASP A 415 6.93 2.84 4.74
CA ASP A 415 7.85 3.99 4.93
C ASP A 415 9.10 3.85 4.03
N PHE A 416 8.90 4.08 2.73
CA PHE A 416 9.87 3.84 1.67
C PHE A 416 9.87 4.97 0.62
N CYS A 417 11.04 5.30 0.10
CA CYS A 417 11.27 6.23 -1.00
C CYS A 417 12.22 5.57 -1.99
N ALA A 418 11.91 5.64 -3.29
CA ALA A 418 12.68 4.93 -4.31
C ALA A 418 14.17 5.31 -4.32
N GLU A 419 14.48 6.58 -4.04
CA GLU A 419 15.82 7.16 -4.09
C GLU A 419 16.60 6.96 -2.79
N THR A 420 15.92 6.94 -1.64
CA THR A 420 16.58 6.98 -0.31
C THR A 420 16.24 5.79 0.59
N GLY A 421 15.50 4.80 0.09
CA GLY A 421 15.12 3.61 0.83
C GLY A 421 14.21 3.97 2.00
N ARG A 422 14.60 3.60 3.23
CA ARG A 422 13.80 3.90 4.43
C ARG A 422 14.02 5.31 4.99
N THR A 423 14.94 6.09 4.42
CA THR A 423 15.17 7.47 4.86
C THR A 423 14.20 8.40 4.12
N VAL A 424 12.94 8.41 4.56
CA VAL A 424 11.88 9.22 3.95
C VAL A 424 11.87 10.63 4.54
N SER A 425 11.88 11.65 3.68
CA SER A 425 11.87 13.06 4.11
C SER A 425 10.45 13.56 4.44
N GLU A 426 10.35 14.62 5.23
CA GLU A 426 9.06 15.30 5.48
C GLU A 426 8.41 15.78 4.16
N GLU A 427 9.22 16.27 3.21
CA GLU A 427 8.73 16.71 1.90
C GLU A 427 8.08 15.55 1.15
N GLN A 428 8.73 14.39 1.13
CA GLN A 428 8.20 13.19 0.50
C GLN A 428 6.89 12.75 1.17
N MET A 429 6.84 12.67 2.51
CA MET A 429 5.61 12.33 3.25
C MET A 429 4.46 13.29 2.92
N ARG A 430 4.71 14.60 2.81
CA ARG A 430 3.68 15.59 2.41
C ARG A 430 3.20 15.38 0.97
N LYS A 431 4.10 15.04 0.04
CA LYS A 431 3.73 14.70 -1.36
C LYS A 431 2.83 13.47 -1.41
N GLU A 432 3.17 12.44 -0.66
CA GLU A 432 2.39 11.20 -0.58
C GLU A 432 0.99 11.46 0.00
N ILE A 433 0.88 12.19 1.12
CA ILE A 433 -0.42 12.58 1.69
C ILE A 433 -1.25 13.40 0.68
N ALA A 434 -0.61 14.31 -0.07
CA ALA A 434 -1.31 15.08 -1.08
C ALA A 434 -1.86 14.19 -2.21
N VAL A 435 -1.07 13.23 -2.71
CA VAL A 435 -1.53 12.22 -3.67
C VAL A 435 -2.68 11.39 -3.11
N MET A 436 -2.56 10.91 -1.87
CA MET A 436 -3.59 10.13 -1.20
C MET A 436 -4.93 10.89 -1.14
N LYS A 437 -4.90 12.17 -0.75
CA LYS A 437 -6.08 13.04 -0.70
C LYS A 437 -6.71 13.26 -2.07
N ARG A 438 -5.91 13.43 -3.13
CA ARG A 438 -6.39 13.54 -4.52
C ARG A 438 -7.05 12.26 -5.02
N LEU A 439 -6.67 11.11 -4.47
CA LEU A 439 -7.28 9.80 -4.74
C LEU A 439 -8.45 9.48 -3.79
N ASN A 440 -8.92 10.44 -2.99
CA ASN A 440 -10.01 10.30 -2.01
C ASN A 440 -9.72 9.39 -0.80
N PHE A 441 -8.47 9.00 -0.57
CA PHE A 441 -8.09 8.26 0.64
C PHE A 441 -8.25 9.14 1.89
N ASN A 442 -8.68 8.52 2.98
CA ASN A 442 -8.82 9.16 4.29
C ASN A 442 -8.06 8.42 5.41
N ALA A 443 -7.48 7.26 5.11
CA ALA A 443 -6.81 6.43 6.10
C ALA A 443 -5.54 5.78 5.52
N VAL A 444 -4.58 5.51 6.38
CA VAL A 444 -3.37 4.74 6.08
C VAL A 444 -3.14 3.69 7.15
N ARG A 445 -2.78 2.48 6.74
CA ARG A 445 -2.20 1.46 7.63
C ARG A 445 -0.69 1.51 7.47
N THR A 446 0.03 1.57 8.60
CA THR A 446 1.50 1.64 8.59
C THR A 446 2.11 0.25 8.38
N SER A 447 1.95 -0.29 7.16
CA SER A 447 2.40 -1.64 6.82
C SER A 447 3.93 -1.77 6.88
N HIS A 448 4.53 -2.64 7.71
CA HIS A 448 3.95 -3.37 8.86
C HIS A 448 4.76 -3.07 10.12
N TYR A 449 4.87 -1.78 10.43
CA TYR A 449 5.68 -1.27 11.52
C TYR A 449 5.37 0.20 11.82
N PRO A 450 5.79 0.71 12.99
CA PRO A 450 5.62 2.11 13.29
C PRO A 450 6.48 2.99 12.36
N ASN A 451 5.87 4.02 11.79
CA ASN A 451 6.56 4.97 10.92
C ASN A 451 7.40 5.95 11.75
N SER A 452 8.09 6.88 11.06
CA SER A 452 8.78 7.97 11.76
C SER A 452 7.79 8.81 12.57
N VAL A 453 8.23 9.40 13.69
CA VAL A 453 7.38 10.29 14.52
C VAL A 453 6.74 11.41 13.69
N LYS A 454 7.48 11.92 12.68
CA LYS A 454 7.01 12.98 11.80
C LYS A 454 5.77 12.58 11.00
N TRP A 455 5.64 11.31 10.60
CA TRP A 455 4.47 10.82 9.86
C TRP A 455 3.17 11.04 10.65
N TYR A 456 3.17 10.73 11.95
CA TYR A 456 2.00 10.89 12.81
C TYR A 456 1.66 12.37 13.05
N ASP A 457 2.67 13.23 13.24
CA ASP A 457 2.47 14.67 13.33
C ASP A 457 1.79 15.21 12.05
N LEU A 458 2.23 14.75 10.87
CA LEU A 458 1.63 15.13 9.58
C LEU A 458 0.22 14.58 9.42
N CYS A 459 -0.06 13.34 9.83
CA CYS A 459 -1.40 12.77 9.75
C CYS A 459 -2.39 13.47 10.69
N ASP A 460 -1.93 13.91 11.86
CA ASP A 460 -2.73 14.76 12.76
C ASP A 460 -3.06 16.11 12.11
N GLU A 461 -2.06 16.77 11.50
CA GLU A 461 -2.15 18.10 10.88
C GLU A 461 -2.98 18.09 9.59
N LEU A 462 -2.73 17.13 8.71
CA LEU A 462 -3.29 17.05 7.35
C LEU A 462 -4.53 16.16 7.28
N GLY A 463 -4.90 15.53 8.40
CA GLY A 463 -6.12 14.74 8.56
C GLY A 463 -6.07 13.40 7.83
N ILE A 464 -5.35 12.43 8.37
CA ILE A 464 -5.38 11.03 7.91
C ILE A 464 -5.65 10.14 9.12
N TYR A 465 -6.60 9.21 9.00
CA TYR A 465 -6.80 8.18 10.02
C TYR A 465 -5.68 7.14 9.93
N LEU A 466 -5.16 6.69 11.06
CA LEU A 466 -4.10 5.70 11.11
C LEU A 466 -4.56 4.40 11.78
N VAL A 467 -4.19 3.28 11.17
CA VAL A 467 -3.93 2.04 11.89
C VAL A 467 -2.43 2.01 12.14
N ASP A 468 -2.03 2.17 13.40
CA ASP A 468 -0.62 2.10 13.78
C ASP A 468 -0.27 0.66 14.15
N GLU A 469 0.73 0.10 13.47
CA GLU A 469 1.02 -1.33 13.47
C GLU A 469 2.35 -1.67 14.11
N THR A 470 2.32 -2.66 15.00
CA THR A 470 3.52 -3.16 15.68
C THR A 470 4.48 -3.75 14.65
N ASN A 471 5.78 -3.47 14.79
CA ASN A 471 6.84 -4.07 13.97
C ASN A 471 7.00 -5.56 14.33
N LEU A 472 6.16 -6.41 13.76
CA LEU A 472 6.09 -7.83 14.07
C LEU A 472 5.55 -8.60 12.87
N GLU A 473 6.44 -9.27 12.14
CA GLU A 473 6.11 -10.19 11.06
C GLU A 473 7.04 -11.41 11.07
N THR A 474 6.48 -12.61 10.94
CA THR A 474 7.20 -13.90 11.03
C THR A 474 6.77 -14.84 9.89
N HIS A 475 6.51 -14.26 8.71
CA HIS A 475 5.82 -14.90 7.59
C HIS A 475 6.53 -16.19 7.16
N GLY A 476 7.82 -16.11 6.83
CA GLY A 476 8.68 -17.23 6.45
C GLY A 476 8.93 -18.25 7.55
N TYR A 477 8.67 -17.91 8.82
CA TYR A 477 8.83 -18.80 9.97
C TYR A 477 7.51 -19.54 10.30
N GLY A 478 6.41 -19.17 9.63
CA GLY A 478 5.11 -19.80 9.76
C GLY A 478 4.41 -19.51 11.09
N GLY A 479 4.68 -18.35 11.71
CA GLY A 479 3.99 -17.90 12.92
C GLY A 479 4.26 -18.72 14.19
N GLN A 480 5.22 -19.66 14.17
CA GLN A 480 5.52 -20.53 15.31
C GLN A 480 5.91 -19.73 16.57
N LEU A 481 6.56 -18.58 16.39
CA LEU A 481 7.02 -17.71 17.49
C LEU A 481 5.86 -17.10 18.28
N SER A 482 4.66 -16.99 17.69
CA SER A 482 3.49 -16.38 18.30
C SER A 482 2.89 -17.17 19.47
N ALA A 483 3.22 -18.46 19.56
CA ALA A 483 2.88 -19.32 20.69
C ALA A 483 4.08 -19.62 21.61
N SER A 484 5.29 -19.16 21.26
CA SER A 484 6.49 -19.45 22.04
C SER A 484 6.62 -18.53 23.25
N ALA A 485 6.71 -19.14 24.43
CA ALA A 485 6.90 -18.41 25.70
C ALA A 485 8.27 -17.71 25.78
N GLU A 486 9.26 -18.17 25.01
CA GLU A 486 10.60 -17.58 24.99
C GLU A 486 10.61 -16.22 24.29
N TRP A 487 9.68 -16.01 23.36
CA TRP A 487 9.55 -14.79 22.56
C TRP A 487 8.50 -13.81 23.11
N THR A 488 7.77 -14.17 24.17
CA THR A 488 6.72 -13.33 24.76
C THR A 488 7.22 -11.94 25.14
N ALA A 489 8.44 -11.83 25.68
CA ALA A 489 9.01 -10.55 26.08
C ALA A 489 9.28 -9.65 24.86
N ALA A 490 9.85 -10.19 23.78
CA ALA A 490 10.11 -9.45 22.55
C ALA A 490 8.82 -8.97 21.86
N TYR A 491 7.79 -9.83 21.82
CA TYR A 491 6.46 -9.48 21.29
C TYR A 491 5.82 -8.33 22.08
N LEU A 492 5.77 -8.46 23.41
CA LEU A 492 5.19 -7.43 24.29
C LEU A 492 5.98 -6.13 24.19
N GLU A 493 7.31 -6.19 24.15
CA GLU A 493 8.13 -4.99 24.08
C GLU A 493 7.89 -4.20 22.78
N ARG A 494 7.82 -4.87 21.63
CA ARG A 494 7.49 -4.22 20.34
C ARG A 494 6.12 -3.51 20.41
N ALA A 495 5.08 -4.18 20.90
CA ALA A 495 3.75 -3.58 21.04
C ALA A 495 3.69 -2.44 22.05
N THR A 496 4.28 -2.62 23.23
CA THR A 496 4.25 -1.61 24.29
C THR A 496 5.03 -0.37 23.89
N ARG A 497 6.17 -0.51 23.21
CA ARG A 497 6.99 0.63 22.75
C ARG A 497 6.26 1.48 21.72
N MET A 498 5.58 0.88 20.74
CA MET A 498 4.72 1.61 19.79
C MET A 498 3.67 2.44 20.54
N VAL A 499 2.86 1.78 21.39
CA VAL A 499 1.76 2.46 22.09
C VAL A 499 2.27 3.55 23.03
N LEU A 500 3.36 3.32 23.76
CA LEU A 500 3.94 4.32 24.66
C LEU A 500 4.45 5.56 23.92
N ARG A 501 5.04 5.39 22.73
CA ARG A 501 5.49 6.50 21.88
C ARG A 501 4.29 7.29 21.35
N ASP A 502 3.28 6.60 20.81
CA ASP A 502 2.33 7.20 19.87
C ASP A 502 0.92 7.46 20.44
N LYS A 503 0.64 7.05 21.69
CA LYS A 503 -0.66 7.17 22.39
C LYS A 503 -1.40 8.52 22.27
N ASN A 504 -0.66 9.61 22.12
CA ASN A 504 -1.20 10.98 22.13
C ASN A 504 -1.65 11.49 20.75
N HIS A 505 -1.41 10.76 19.66
CA HIS A 505 -1.80 11.17 18.30
C HIS A 505 -3.30 10.94 18.03
N PRO A 506 -4.12 11.99 17.78
CA PRO A 506 -5.54 11.82 17.46
C PRO A 506 -5.80 11.03 16.18
N SER A 507 -4.86 11.06 15.21
CA SER A 507 -4.95 10.34 13.93
C SER A 507 -5.08 8.83 14.07
N ILE A 508 -4.43 8.22 15.05
CA ILE A 508 -4.49 6.78 15.28
C ILE A 508 -5.89 6.41 15.75
N VAL A 509 -6.66 5.67 14.94
CA VAL A 509 -8.01 5.22 15.29
C VAL A 509 -8.03 3.77 15.76
N LEU A 510 -7.05 2.96 15.37
CA LEU A 510 -6.88 1.56 15.74
C LEU A 510 -5.39 1.26 15.97
N TRP A 511 -5.12 0.32 16.86
CA TRP A 511 -3.81 -0.32 17.02
C TRP A 511 -3.81 -1.65 16.26
N SER A 512 -2.69 -2.03 15.66
CA SER A 512 -2.49 -3.37 15.08
C SER A 512 -1.34 -4.11 15.77
N LEU A 513 -1.54 -5.42 15.99
CA LEU A 513 -0.57 -6.26 16.70
C LEU A 513 0.61 -6.71 15.84
N GLY A 514 0.59 -6.46 14.53
CA GLY A 514 1.57 -6.96 13.57
C GLY A 514 0.89 -7.55 12.34
N ASN A 515 1.64 -8.30 11.55
CA ASN A 515 1.20 -8.88 10.30
C ASN A 515 1.68 -10.34 10.16
N GLU A 516 0.91 -11.16 9.43
CA GLU A 516 1.27 -12.52 8.95
C GLU A 516 2.14 -13.38 9.89
N SER A 517 1.81 -13.39 11.18
CA SER A 517 2.61 -14.05 12.21
C SER A 517 1.88 -15.22 12.88
N GLY A 518 0.83 -15.75 12.24
CA GLY A 518 -0.07 -16.71 12.88
C GLY A 518 -0.75 -16.13 14.13
N ALA A 519 -1.48 -16.92 14.92
CA ALA A 519 -2.16 -16.42 16.13
C ALA A 519 -1.83 -17.27 17.35
N GLY A 520 -1.53 -16.63 18.48
CA GLY A 520 -1.07 -17.34 19.68
C GLY A 520 -1.15 -16.52 20.96
N ALA A 521 -0.63 -17.11 22.05
CA ALA A 521 -0.70 -16.52 23.40
C ALA A 521 0.03 -15.18 23.50
N ASN A 522 1.06 -14.95 22.68
CA ASN A 522 1.80 -13.69 22.68
C ASN A 522 0.92 -12.54 22.15
N HIS A 523 0.15 -12.75 21.08
CA HIS A 523 -0.82 -11.78 20.57
C HIS A 523 -1.94 -11.50 21.58
N ALA A 524 -2.44 -12.52 22.28
CA ALA A 524 -3.44 -12.31 23.34
C ALA A 524 -2.88 -11.48 24.51
N ALA A 525 -1.60 -11.65 24.85
CA ALA A 525 -0.94 -10.84 25.87
C ALA A 525 -0.77 -9.38 25.42
N MET A 526 -0.39 -9.15 24.15
CA MET A 526 -0.30 -7.81 23.56
C MET A 526 -1.66 -7.12 23.55
N HIS A 527 -2.70 -7.78 23.01
CA HIS A 527 -4.09 -7.28 23.01
C HIS A 527 -4.54 -6.89 24.42
N GLY A 528 -4.38 -7.79 25.39
CA GLY A 528 -4.79 -7.56 26.77
C GLY A 528 -4.07 -6.38 27.41
N TRP A 529 -2.76 -6.22 27.15
CA TRP A 529 -2.00 -5.07 27.66
C TRP A 529 -2.48 -3.76 27.03
N ILE A 530 -2.61 -3.72 25.69
CA ILE A 530 -3.03 -2.50 24.96
C ILE A 530 -4.42 -2.08 25.41
N ARG A 531 -5.37 -3.01 25.51
CA ARG A 531 -6.76 -2.71 25.90
C ARG A 531 -6.91 -2.28 27.35
N GLU A 532 -6.01 -2.70 28.24
CA GLU A 532 -5.99 -2.16 29.60
C GLU A 532 -5.32 -0.79 29.67
N TYR A 533 -4.23 -0.57 28.92
CA TYR A 533 -3.50 0.71 28.91
C TYR A 533 -4.24 1.83 28.17
N ASP A 534 -4.77 1.55 26.99
CA ASP A 534 -5.51 2.50 26.14
C ASP A 534 -6.96 2.06 25.94
N LYS A 535 -7.85 2.74 26.67
CA LYS A 535 -9.31 2.52 26.60
C LYS A 535 -9.99 3.36 25.52
N THR A 536 -9.22 4.17 24.77
CA THR A 536 -9.74 5.12 23.77
C THR A 536 -9.66 4.62 22.33
N ARG A 537 -9.03 3.45 22.10
CA ARG A 537 -8.84 2.81 20.79
C ARG A 537 -9.00 1.30 20.89
N TYR A 538 -9.34 0.68 19.76
CA TYR A 538 -9.48 -0.78 19.63
C TYR A 538 -8.27 -1.38 18.93
N VAL A 539 -8.13 -2.69 19.05
CA VAL A 539 -7.01 -3.46 18.51
C VAL A 539 -7.49 -4.32 17.35
N GLN A 540 -6.72 -4.38 16.27
CA GLN A 540 -6.92 -5.28 15.15
C GLN A 540 -5.74 -6.25 15.01
N TYR A 541 -6.00 -7.44 14.48
CA TYR A 541 -4.98 -8.40 14.05
C TYR A 541 -5.63 -9.46 13.15
N GLU A 542 -4.98 -9.76 12.03
CA GLU A 542 -5.57 -10.49 10.91
C GLU A 542 -5.42 -12.02 11.05
N SER A 543 -4.22 -12.51 11.38
CA SER A 543 -3.81 -13.85 10.98
C SER A 543 -4.65 -14.97 11.54
N GLY A 544 -5.27 -15.72 10.61
CA GLY A 544 -6.17 -16.82 10.93
C GLY A 544 -7.53 -16.37 11.48
N ASN A 545 -7.93 -15.12 11.25
CA ASN A 545 -9.19 -14.51 11.70
C ASN A 545 -9.48 -14.80 13.19
N PRO A 546 -8.63 -14.32 14.11
CA PRO A 546 -8.71 -14.68 15.51
C PRO A 546 -9.96 -14.10 16.17
N LYS A 547 -10.30 -14.63 17.35
CA LYS A 547 -11.45 -14.19 18.16
C LYS A 547 -11.15 -12.88 18.91
N SER A 548 -12.16 -12.37 19.61
CA SER A 548 -12.14 -11.07 20.30
C SER A 548 -11.14 -10.93 21.44
N ASN A 549 -10.50 -12.02 21.87
CA ASN A 549 -9.40 -11.97 22.83
C ASN A 549 -8.03 -11.60 22.20
N ILE A 550 -7.99 -11.42 20.88
CA ILE A 550 -6.81 -10.99 20.13
C ILE A 550 -7.16 -9.80 19.21
N SER A 551 -8.35 -9.77 18.62
CA SER A 551 -8.77 -8.70 17.71
C SER A 551 -10.19 -8.21 17.96
N ASP A 552 -10.39 -6.91 18.14
CA ASP A 552 -11.70 -6.27 18.27
C ASP A 552 -12.40 -6.07 16.92
N VAL A 553 -11.68 -6.20 15.80
CA VAL A 553 -12.14 -5.97 14.42
C VAL A 553 -11.87 -7.23 13.57
N ILE A 554 -12.85 -7.67 12.78
CA ILE A 554 -12.60 -8.68 11.75
C ILE A 554 -11.88 -7.96 10.60
N CYS A 555 -10.59 -8.25 10.45
CA CYS A 555 -9.70 -7.55 9.53
C CYS A 555 -8.92 -8.52 8.63
N PRO A 556 -9.59 -9.13 7.65
CA PRO A 556 -8.95 -10.09 6.76
C PRO A 556 -8.14 -9.39 5.66
N MET A 557 -7.18 -10.13 5.12
CA MET A 557 -6.53 -9.85 3.84
C MET A 557 -7.29 -10.57 2.72
N TYR A 558 -7.51 -9.86 1.61
CA TYR A 558 -8.01 -10.39 0.32
C TYR A 558 -9.21 -11.36 0.40
N PRO A 559 -10.31 -10.99 1.08
CA PRO A 559 -11.46 -11.88 1.21
C PRO A 559 -12.22 -12.05 -0.10
N THR A 560 -12.69 -13.28 -0.37
CA THR A 560 -13.60 -13.51 -1.50
C THR A 560 -14.98 -12.88 -1.25
N MET A 561 -15.63 -12.40 -2.31
CA MET A 561 -16.99 -11.83 -2.22
C MET A 561 -18.03 -12.81 -1.64
N SER A 562 -17.86 -14.11 -1.87
CA SER A 562 -18.73 -15.13 -1.28
C SER A 562 -18.56 -15.21 0.23
N TRP A 563 -17.31 -15.22 0.72
CA TRP A 563 -17.05 -15.25 2.16
C TRP A 563 -17.50 -13.94 2.82
N LEU A 564 -17.34 -12.79 2.17
CA LEU A 564 -17.90 -11.52 2.62
C LEU A 564 -19.41 -11.60 2.80
N THR A 565 -20.13 -12.20 1.84
CA THR A 565 -21.59 -12.40 1.93
C THR A 565 -21.95 -13.25 3.14
N ASP A 566 -21.22 -14.35 3.35
CA ASP A 566 -21.46 -15.27 4.47
C ASP A 566 -21.21 -14.60 5.81
N VAL A 567 -20.08 -13.87 5.96
CA VAL A 567 -19.77 -13.14 7.19
C VAL A 567 -20.80 -12.05 7.45
N MET A 568 -21.23 -11.30 6.42
CA MET A 568 -22.26 -10.28 6.60
C MET A 568 -23.63 -10.86 6.99
N ALA A 569 -23.91 -12.12 6.64
CA ALA A 569 -25.12 -12.84 7.03
C ALA A 569 -25.04 -13.49 8.42
N ASP A 570 -23.84 -13.71 8.97
CA ASP A 570 -23.60 -14.30 10.28
C ASP A 570 -23.77 -13.26 11.42
N ASP A 571 -24.66 -13.57 12.37
CA ASP A 571 -24.95 -12.74 13.55
C ASP A 571 -24.26 -13.22 14.84
N SER A 572 -23.46 -14.30 14.77
CA SER A 572 -22.75 -14.87 15.91
C SER A 572 -21.50 -14.07 16.31
N ASP A 573 -20.89 -13.36 15.36
CA ASP A 573 -19.76 -12.47 15.55
C ASP A 573 -20.04 -11.14 14.87
N LEU A 574 -20.48 -10.16 15.66
CA LEU A 574 -20.87 -8.84 15.18
C LEU A 574 -19.72 -7.82 15.25
N ARG A 575 -18.46 -8.24 15.32
CA ARG A 575 -17.35 -7.27 15.25
C ARG A 575 -17.42 -6.46 13.94
N PRO A 576 -16.90 -5.20 13.92
CA PRO A 576 -16.71 -4.44 12.70
C PRO A 576 -15.89 -5.23 11.70
N PHE A 577 -16.15 -4.98 10.41
CA PHE A 577 -15.41 -5.61 9.33
C PHE A 577 -14.68 -4.53 8.53
N ILE A 578 -13.35 -4.54 8.58
CA ILE A 578 -12.47 -3.60 7.87
C ILE A 578 -11.33 -4.43 7.29
N MET A 579 -11.25 -4.57 5.97
CA MET A 579 -10.17 -5.35 5.35
C MET A 579 -8.83 -4.68 5.64
N CYS A 580 -7.88 -5.39 6.25
CA CYS A 580 -6.56 -4.81 6.45
C CYS A 580 -5.78 -4.75 5.14
N GLU A 581 -6.11 -5.58 4.15
CA GLU A 581 -5.61 -5.52 2.77
C GLU A 581 -6.68 -6.01 1.78
N TYR A 582 -6.85 -5.34 0.64
CA TYR A 582 -7.68 -5.78 -0.49
C TYR A 582 -7.25 -5.11 -1.80
N ALA A 583 -7.83 -5.53 -2.93
CA ALA A 583 -7.61 -4.91 -4.25
C ALA A 583 -6.13 -4.76 -4.63
N TYR A 584 -5.41 -5.88 -4.67
CA TYR A 584 -3.97 -5.98 -4.91
C TYR A 584 -3.53 -5.30 -6.22
N ALA A 585 -2.66 -4.29 -6.17
CA ALA A 585 -2.41 -3.37 -7.29
C ALA A 585 -1.12 -3.65 -8.10
N LYS A 586 -0.69 -4.91 -8.21
CA LYS A 586 0.51 -5.28 -8.99
C LYS A 586 0.33 -5.08 -10.49
N SER A 587 1.26 -4.33 -11.10
CA SER A 587 1.25 -4.00 -12.53
C SER A 587 -0.12 -3.45 -13.00
N ASN A 588 -0.76 -4.08 -13.99
CA ASN A 588 -2.09 -3.72 -14.45
C ASN A 588 -3.19 -4.54 -13.74
N SER A 589 -3.84 -3.92 -12.74
CA SER A 589 -4.76 -4.60 -11.80
C SER A 589 -5.98 -3.70 -11.44
N ASN A 590 -6.54 -3.87 -10.25
CA ASN A 590 -7.72 -3.19 -9.69
C ASN A 590 -9.00 -3.39 -10.51
N GLY A 591 -9.13 -4.54 -11.18
CA GLY A 591 -10.42 -5.03 -11.66
C GLY A 591 -11.38 -5.24 -10.50
N ASN A 592 -12.69 -5.19 -10.77
CA ASN A 592 -13.81 -5.40 -9.84
C ASN A 592 -13.80 -4.51 -8.57
N PHE A 593 -13.05 -3.40 -8.59
CA PHE A 593 -12.96 -2.50 -7.43
C PHE A 593 -14.32 -1.95 -6.98
N LYS A 594 -15.23 -1.74 -7.95
CA LYS A 594 -16.59 -1.25 -7.71
C LYS A 594 -17.37 -2.17 -6.77
N GLU A 595 -17.18 -3.47 -6.87
CA GLU A 595 -17.95 -4.49 -6.16
C GLU A 595 -17.71 -4.41 -4.66
N PHE A 596 -16.46 -4.13 -4.24
CA PHE A 596 -16.15 -3.86 -2.83
C PHE A 596 -16.95 -2.63 -2.33
N TRP A 597 -17.00 -1.55 -3.10
CA TRP A 597 -17.72 -0.34 -2.72
C TRP A 597 -19.25 -0.50 -2.74
N ASP A 598 -19.78 -1.36 -3.60
CA ASP A 598 -21.19 -1.76 -3.53
C ASP A 598 -21.51 -2.45 -2.20
N TYR A 599 -20.60 -3.27 -1.66
CA TYR A 599 -20.76 -3.85 -0.32
C TYR A 599 -20.63 -2.81 0.78
N VAL A 600 -19.69 -1.86 0.68
CA VAL A 600 -19.54 -0.78 1.68
C VAL A 600 -20.82 0.06 1.75
N ASN A 601 -21.47 0.28 0.61
CA ASN A 601 -22.72 1.02 0.54
C ASN A 601 -23.91 0.21 1.05
N LYS A 602 -23.91 -1.11 0.85
CA LYS A 602 -25.00 -2.02 1.23
C LYS A 602 -24.99 -2.40 2.72
N TYR A 603 -23.82 -2.67 3.30
CA TYR A 603 -23.69 -3.24 4.65
C TYR A 603 -23.00 -2.26 5.61
N PRO A 604 -23.72 -1.65 6.57
CA PRO A 604 -23.12 -0.70 7.51
C PRO A 604 -21.92 -1.22 8.31
N ARG A 605 -21.90 -2.53 8.62
CA ARG A 605 -20.81 -3.21 9.36
C ARG A 605 -19.56 -3.45 8.51
N PHE A 606 -19.69 -3.49 7.19
CA PHE A 606 -18.56 -3.56 6.27
C PHE A 606 -18.09 -2.13 5.99
N GLN A 607 -16.93 -1.76 6.54
CA GLN A 607 -16.53 -0.36 6.65
C GLN A 607 -15.38 0.03 5.71
N GLY A 608 -15.19 -0.75 4.65
CA GLY A 608 -14.10 -0.56 3.68
C GLY A 608 -12.85 -1.32 4.11
N GLY A 609 -11.68 -0.75 3.81
CA GLY A 609 -10.40 -1.39 4.08
C GLY A 609 -9.23 -0.61 3.50
N PHE A 610 -8.06 -1.25 3.50
CA PHE A 610 -6.80 -0.69 2.99
C PHE A 610 -6.38 -1.39 1.70
N ILE A 611 -6.21 -0.63 0.62
CA ILE A 611 -5.72 -1.17 -0.66
C ILE A 611 -4.25 -1.55 -0.51
N TRP A 612 -3.86 -2.72 -1.03
CA TRP A 612 -2.45 -3.13 -1.11
C TRP A 612 -1.85 -2.82 -2.49
N ASP A 613 -0.92 -1.88 -2.61
CA ASP A 613 -0.53 -0.86 -1.62
C ASP A 613 -0.44 0.53 -2.26
N PHE A 614 0.16 1.51 -1.57
CA PHE A 614 0.20 2.88 -2.06
C PHE A 614 1.10 3.06 -3.30
N ALA A 615 2.39 2.75 -3.19
CA ALA A 615 3.39 3.08 -4.21
C ALA A 615 4.34 1.90 -4.47
N ASP A 616 4.70 1.69 -5.73
CA ASP A 616 5.66 0.65 -6.10
C ASP A 616 6.96 0.77 -5.30
N LYS A 617 7.35 -0.32 -4.62
CA LYS A 617 8.59 -0.40 -3.86
C LYS A 617 9.76 -0.71 -4.79
N ALA A 618 9.98 0.12 -5.81
CA ALA A 618 11.14 0.03 -6.68
C ALA A 618 12.27 0.95 -6.20
N ILE A 619 13.53 0.54 -6.34
CA ILE A 619 14.68 1.39 -6.01
C ILE A 619 15.14 2.12 -7.29
N ALA A 620 15.35 3.42 -7.19
CA ALA A 620 15.88 4.23 -8.29
C ALA A 620 17.35 3.90 -8.55
N ILE A 621 17.66 3.50 -9.79
CA ILE A 621 19.01 3.27 -10.31
C ILE A 621 19.31 4.39 -11.29
N HIS A 622 20.26 5.25 -10.96
CA HIS A 622 20.70 6.34 -11.83
C HIS A 622 21.65 5.81 -12.90
N GLU A 623 21.28 5.95 -14.17
CA GLU A 623 22.10 5.55 -15.31
C GLU A 623 23.08 6.65 -15.72
N GLU A 624 24.12 6.30 -16.50
CA GLU A 624 25.18 7.23 -16.91
C GLU A 624 24.68 8.41 -17.78
N ASP A 625 23.54 8.22 -18.47
CA ASP A 625 22.90 9.22 -19.33
C ASP A 625 21.96 10.18 -18.56
N GLY A 626 21.76 9.95 -17.27
CA GLY A 626 20.88 10.73 -16.40
C GLY A 626 19.45 10.20 -16.27
N ASN A 627 19.10 9.11 -16.96
CA ASN A 627 17.81 8.43 -16.78
C ASN A 627 17.76 7.67 -15.46
N ILE A 628 16.54 7.42 -14.99
CA ILE A 628 16.26 6.61 -13.80
C ILE A 628 15.63 5.30 -14.26
N LYS A 629 16.29 4.19 -13.95
CA LYS A 629 15.72 2.85 -14.02
C LYS A 629 15.18 2.46 -12.66
N TYR A 630 13.92 2.02 -12.59
CA TYR A 630 13.32 1.54 -11.35
C TYR A 630 13.58 0.04 -11.19
N GLY A 631 14.51 -0.33 -10.31
CA GLY A 631 14.89 -1.72 -10.04
C GLY A 631 13.98 -2.40 -9.02
N TYR A 632 13.60 -3.64 -9.31
CA TYR A 632 12.92 -4.55 -8.39
C TYR A 632 13.85 -5.70 -7.98
N GLY A 633 13.35 -6.75 -7.30
CA GLY A 633 14.17 -7.89 -6.88
C GLY A 633 15.02 -8.47 -8.02
N GLY A 634 16.27 -8.81 -7.71
CA GLY A 634 17.29 -9.29 -8.63
C GLY A 634 18.09 -8.19 -9.35
N ALA A 635 17.64 -6.93 -9.33
CA ALA A 635 18.29 -5.83 -10.04
C ALA A 635 19.71 -5.50 -9.54
N PHE A 636 20.05 -5.88 -8.30
CA PHE A 636 21.31 -5.53 -7.64
C PHE A 636 22.28 -6.72 -7.56
N GLY A 637 21.92 -7.86 -8.17
CA GLY A 637 22.69 -9.09 -8.15
C GLY A 637 22.87 -9.62 -6.73
N GLU A 638 21.87 -9.46 -5.89
CA GLU A 638 21.82 -9.94 -4.50
C GLU A 638 21.97 -11.46 -4.37
N ASP A 639 22.43 -11.91 -3.20
CA ASP A 639 22.76 -13.32 -2.95
C ASP A 639 21.51 -14.19 -2.68
N VAL A 640 20.40 -13.56 -2.33
CA VAL A 640 19.09 -14.17 -2.10
C VAL A 640 18.11 -13.43 -3.01
N THR A 641 17.36 -14.15 -3.82
CA THR A 641 16.36 -13.58 -4.73
C THR A 641 15.03 -14.26 -4.47
N ASP A 642 13.97 -13.47 -4.34
CA ASP A 642 12.61 -14.00 -4.23
C ASP A 642 12.23 -14.81 -5.49
N PRO A 643 11.42 -15.88 -5.36
CA PRO A 643 10.88 -16.59 -6.52
C PRO A 643 10.04 -15.71 -7.45
N VAL A 644 9.44 -14.63 -6.93
CA VAL A 644 8.67 -13.63 -7.68
C VAL A 644 9.30 -12.25 -7.46
N PRO A 645 10.39 -11.92 -8.19
CA PRO A 645 11.22 -10.77 -7.84
C PRO A 645 10.50 -9.41 -7.98
N ASP A 646 9.47 -9.33 -8.82
CA ASP A 646 8.72 -8.12 -9.13
C ASP A 646 7.47 -7.96 -8.24
N MET A 647 7.27 -8.84 -7.25
CA MET A 647 6.16 -8.78 -6.31
C MET A 647 6.12 -7.47 -5.51
N CYS A 648 7.26 -6.77 -5.37
CA CYS A 648 7.35 -5.46 -4.72
C CYS A 648 6.67 -4.30 -5.49
N LEU A 649 6.25 -4.54 -6.74
CA LEU A 649 5.64 -3.54 -7.63
C LEU A 649 4.10 -3.54 -7.53
N ASN A 650 3.61 -3.37 -6.30
CA ASN A 650 2.21 -3.55 -5.94
C ASN A 650 1.46 -2.24 -5.62
N GLY A 651 1.98 -1.08 -6.01
CA GLY A 651 1.35 0.21 -5.70
C GLY A 651 0.18 0.60 -6.61
N VAL A 652 -0.76 1.38 -6.11
CA VAL A 652 -1.76 2.11 -6.94
C VAL A 652 -1.14 3.28 -7.71
N VAL A 653 0.01 3.78 -7.25
CA VAL A 653 0.85 4.73 -7.97
C VAL A 653 2.23 4.12 -8.25
N PHE A 654 2.91 4.66 -9.26
CA PHE A 654 4.31 4.33 -9.54
C PHE A 654 5.22 4.87 -8.43
N ALA A 655 6.49 4.46 -8.44
CA ALA A 655 7.51 4.88 -7.48
C ALA A 655 7.71 6.42 -7.43
N ASP A 656 7.45 7.13 -8.54
CA ASP A 656 7.50 8.59 -8.64
C ASP A 656 6.18 9.29 -8.22
N LEU A 657 5.23 8.52 -7.68
CA LEU A 657 3.88 8.92 -7.29
C LEU A 657 2.95 9.32 -8.45
N SER A 658 3.35 9.08 -9.71
CA SER A 658 2.45 9.24 -10.85
C SER A 658 1.40 8.12 -10.88
N TYR A 659 0.23 8.42 -11.44
CA TYR A 659 -0.92 7.51 -11.33
C TYR A 659 -0.77 6.34 -12.29
N LYS A 660 -0.95 5.12 -11.77
CA LYS A 660 -1.33 4.00 -12.62
C LYS A 660 -2.78 4.19 -13.08
N PRO A 661 -3.19 3.61 -14.21
CA PRO A 661 -4.57 3.74 -14.69
C PRO A 661 -5.63 3.27 -13.67
N GLY A 662 -5.33 2.26 -12.86
CA GLY A 662 -6.20 1.80 -11.77
C GLY A 662 -6.49 2.87 -10.71
N ALA A 663 -5.60 3.84 -10.51
CA ALA A 663 -5.80 4.92 -9.53
C ALA A 663 -7.03 5.79 -9.86
N TYR A 664 -7.37 5.96 -11.14
CA TYR A 664 -8.58 6.70 -11.53
C TYR A 664 -9.86 5.96 -11.12
N GLU A 665 -9.86 4.62 -11.24
CA GLU A 665 -10.95 3.77 -10.78
C GLU A 665 -11.08 3.82 -9.26
N VAL A 666 -9.96 3.72 -8.55
CA VAL A 666 -9.91 3.85 -7.10
C VAL A 666 -10.52 5.17 -6.65
N ARG A 667 -10.04 6.29 -7.18
CA ARG A 667 -10.54 7.63 -6.87
C ARG A 667 -12.05 7.73 -7.06
N ASN A 668 -12.56 7.24 -8.19
CA ASN A 668 -13.98 7.36 -8.53
C ASN A 668 -14.86 6.43 -7.69
N GLY A 669 -14.45 5.17 -7.51
CA GLY A 669 -15.18 4.14 -6.78
C GLY A 669 -15.31 4.45 -5.29
N GLN A 670 -14.28 5.04 -4.69
CA GLN A 670 -14.27 5.40 -3.26
C GLN A 670 -14.69 6.83 -2.95
N SER A 671 -15.18 7.58 -3.94
CA SER A 671 -15.50 8.99 -3.77
C SER A 671 -16.49 9.21 -2.61
N PRO A 672 -16.23 10.17 -1.70
CA PRO A 672 -17.18 10.55 -0.65
C PRO A 672 -18.35 11.40 -1.16
N VAL A 673 -18.43 11.64 -2.46
CA VAL A 673 -19.54 12.32 -3.12
C VAL A 673 -19.90 11.57 -4.40
N THR A 674 -21.18 11.22 -4.54
CA THR A 674 -21.65 10.38 -5.65
C THR A 674 -22.93 10.93 -6.25
N ILE A 675 -23.18 10.63 -7.52
CA ILE A 675 -24.45 10.94 -8.19
C ILE A 675 -25.21 9.63 -8.36
N GLU A 676 -26.35 9.52 -7.68
CA GLU A 676 -27.08 8.27 -7.50
C GLU A 676 -28.51 8.36 -8.04
N GLN A 677 -29.01 7.23 -8.52
CA GLN A 677 -30.40 7.10 -8.94
C GLN A 677 -31.22 6.52 -7.79
N VAL A 678 -32.25 7.25 -7.34
CA VAL A 678 -33.13 6.81 -6.24
C VAL A 678 -34.60 6.92 -6.63
N LYS A 679 -35.46 6.10 -6.03
CA LYS A 679 -36.90 6.26 -6.15
C LYS A 679 -37.38 7.32 -5.17
N ASN A 680 -38.07 8.34 -5.67
CA ASN A 680 -38.76 9.31 -4.86
C ASN A 680 -39.79 8.57 -3.98
N PRO A 681 -39.71 8.67 -2.65
CA PRO A 681 -40.57 7.90 -1.75
C PRO A 681 -42.04 8.35 -1.80
N TYR A 682 -42.32 9.54 -2.33
CA TYR A 682 -43.68 10.11 -2.42
C TYR A 682 -44.32 9.91 -3.79
N THR A 683 -43.57 10.13 -4.88
CA THR A 683 -44.10 10.01 -6.25
C THR A 683 -43.83 8.65 -6.89
N GLY A 684 -42.86 7.90 -6.37
CA GLY A 684 -42.36 6.66 -6.99
C GLY A 684 -41.49 6.88 -8.23
N GLU A 685 -41.33 8.14 -8.66
CA GLU A 685 -40.51 8.50 -9.81
C GLU A 685 -39.04 8.28 -9.50
N THR A 686 -38.28 7.91 -10.53
CA THR A 686 -36.84 7.74 -10.40
C THR A 686 -36.17 9.09 -10.63
N ILE A 687 -35.40 9.56 -9.65
CA ILE A 687 -34.73 10.87 -9.66
C ILE A 687 -33.22 10.69 -9.45
N TRP A 688 -32.46 11.69 -9.86
CA TRP A 688 -31.03 11.81 -9.57
C TRP A 688 -30.80 12.61 -8.29
N VAL A 689 -29.89 12.15 -7.47
CA VAL A 689 -29.46 12.85 -6.24
C VAL A 689 -27.96 12.97 -6.18
N LEU A 690 -27.49 14.06 -5.61
CA LEU A 690 -26.14 14.23 -5.15
C LEU A 690 -26.08 13.69 -3.71
N ALA A 691 -25.34 12.61 -3.49
CA ALA A 691 -25.19 11.98 -2.20
C ALA A 691 -23.89 12.43 -1.53
N ASN A 692 -24.02 13.02 -0.34
CA ASN A 692 -22.88 13.37 0.49
C ASN A 692 -22.55 12.22 1.43
N ARG A 693 -21.44 11.53 1.17
CA ARG A 693 -20.89 10.42 1.97
C ARG A 693 -19.66 10.84 2.79
N TYR A 694 -19.35 12.14 2.88
CA TYR A 694 -18.38 12.65 3.85
C TYR A 694 -18.84 12.38 5.28
N HIS A 695 -17.89 12.30 6.19
CA HIS A 695 -18.12 12.09 7.62
C HIS A 695 -18.62 13.35 8.32
N THR A 696 -18.03 14.50 7.98
CA THR A 696 -18.24 15.78 8.67
C THR A 696 -18.64 16.89 7.72
N LEU A 697 -17.98 17.02 6.56
CA LEU A 697 -18.17 18.16 5.65
C LEU A 697 -19.54 18.15 4.97
N ASP A 698 -20.12 19.34 4.78
CA ASP A 698 -21.13 19.53 3.74
C ASP A 698 -20.46 19.60 2.35
N LEU A 699 -21.21 19.90 1.30
CA LEU A 699 -20.68 19.95 -0.08
C LEU A 699 -20.24 21.35 -0.54
N SER A 700 -20.17 22.33 0.35
CA SER A 700 -19.89 23.73 -0.03
C SER A 700 -18.45 23.96 -0.52
N HIS A 701 -17.54 23.03 -0.22
CA HIS A 701 -16.16 23.04 -0.72
C HIS A 701 -16.03 22.49 -2.15
N LEU A 702 -17.13 22.03 -2.76
CA LEU A 702 -17.14 21.41 -4.08
C LEU A 702 -17.97 22.21 -5.08
N GLN A 703 -17.59 22.05 -6.35
CA GLN A 703 -18.30 22.57 -7.50
C GLN A 703 -18.73 21.40 -8.39
N VAL A 704 -20.01 21.34 -8.74
CA VAL A 704 -20.51 20.38 -9.74
C VAL A 704 -20.56 21.07 -11.09
N ARG A 705 -19.76 20.57 -12.03
CA ARG A 705 -19.73 20.97 -13.44
C ARG A 705 -20.41 19.90 -14.28
N TYR A 706 -21.04 20.30 -15.37
CA TYR A 706 -21.60 19.38 -16.35
C TYR A 706 -21.23 19.74 -17.78
N GLU A 707 -21.23 18.73 -18.64
CA GLU A 707 -21.16 18.84 -20.09
C GLU A 707 -22.30 18.00 -20.70
N ILE A 708 -23.01 18.55 -21.67
CA ILE A 708 -23.95 17.80 -22.50
C ILE A 708 -23.19 17.41 -23.76
N VAL A 709 -23.05 16.12 -23.99
CA VAL A 709 -22.26 15.56 -25.10
C VAL A 709 -23.18 14.73 -25.97
N GLN A 710 -23.05 14.86 -27.29
CA GLN A 710 -23.78 14.05 -28.26
C GLN A 710 -22.82 13.51 -29.30
N ASN A 711 -22.77 12.19 -29.48
CA ASN A 711 -21.87 11.51 -30.43
C ASN A 711 -20.41 11.99 -30.31
N GLY A 712 -19.97 12.29 -29.08
CA GLY A 712 -18.63 12.81 -28.77
C GLY A 712 -18.45 14.32 -28.87
N GLU A 713 -19.42 15.07 -29.41
CA GLU A 713 -19.38 16.53 -29.50
C GLU A 713 -20.00 17.19 -28.25
N THR A 714 -19.29 18.11 -27.62
CA THR A 714 -19.85 18.91 -26.51
C THR A 714 -20.82 19.97 -27.03
N LEU A 715 -22.11 19.78 -26.78
CA LEU A 715 -23.18 20.71 -27.16
C LEU A 715 -23.31 21.89 -26.20
N ALA A 716 -23.14 21.63 -24.90
CA ALA A 716 -23.25 22.64 -23.86
C ALA A 716 -22.40 22.28 -22.65
N LYS A 717 -22.03 23.29 -21.86
CA LYS A 717 -21.34 23.13 -20.58
C LYS A 717 -21.85 24.14 -19.58
N GLY A 718 -21.82 23.78 -18.30
CA GLY A 718 -22.23 24.68 -17.24
C GLY A 718 -21.83 24.15 -15.88
N SER A 719 -22.19 24.90 -14.85
CA SER A 719 -21.95 24.54 -13.46
C SER A 719 -23.21 24.82 -12.66
N TYR A 720 -23.47 23.98 -11.67
CA TYR A 720 -24.54 24.23 -10.71
C TYR A 720 -24.13 25.29 -9.70
N PRO A 721 -25.08 25.95 -9.02
CA PRO A 721 -24.78 26.66 -7.79
C PRO A 721 -24.12 25.74 -6.74
N ALA A 722 -23.46 26.32 -5.75
CA ALA A 722 -22.88 25.57 -4.65
C ALA A 722 -23.96 24.75 -3.91
N PHE A 723 -23.65 23.50 -3.60
CA PHE A 723 -24.49 22.63 -2.80
C PHE A 723 -24.08 22.74 -1.33
N TYR A 724 -25.06 22.70 -0.42
CA TYR A 724 -24.83 22.72 1.04
C TYR A 724 -25.38 21.44 1.69
N THR A 725 -25.42 20.35 0.92
CA THR A 725 -25.94 19.06 1.38
C THR A 725 -25.14 18.56 2.58
N ALA A 726 -25.79 18.35 3.72
CA ALA A 726 -25.13 17.94 4.95
C ALA A 726 -24.52 16.53 4.85
N ALA A 727 -23.45 16.27 5.61
CA ALA A 727 -22.79 14.97 5.69
C ALA A 727 -23.79 13.82 5.95
N GLY A 728 -23.70 12.74 5.17
CA GLY A 728 -24.57 11.57 5.27
C GLY A 728 -25.97 11.75 4.71
N THR A 729 -26.25 12.86 4.00
CA THR A 729 -27.57 13.14 3.40
C THR A 729 -27.49 13.29 1.88
N THR A 730 -28.66 13.41 1.23
CA THR A 730 -28.77 13.54 -0.23
C THR A 730 -29.58 14.77 -0.59
N GLU A 731 -29.24 15.42 -1.69
CA GLU A 731 -30.00 16.52 -2.29
C GLU A 731 -30.36 16.18 -3.75
N THR A 732 -31.52 16.62 -4.24
CA THR A 732 -31.91 16.38 -5.64
C THR A 732 -30.95 17.08 -6.59
N LEU A 733 -30.44 16.34 -7.57
CA LEU A 733 -29.65 16.89 -8.68
C LEU A 733 -30.55 17.01 -9.91
N PRO A 734 -31.03 18.23 -10.26
CA PRO A 734 -31.85 18.39 -11.46
C PRO A 734 -30.98 18.18 -12.70
N LEU A 735 -31.50 17.48 -13.71
CA LEU A 735 -30.84 17.41 -15.02
C LEU A 735 -30.71 18.83 -15.60
N PRO A 736 -29.60 19.14 -16.31
CA PRO A 736 -29.46 20.41 -16.99
C PRO A 736 -30.51 20.53 -18.10
N GLU A 737 -30.75 21.76 -18.56
CA GLU A 737 -31.63 21.99 -19.72
C GLU A 737 -31.03 21.33 -20.96
N LEU A 738 -31.73 20.32 -21.48
CA LEU A 738 -31.29 19.55 -22.64
C LEU A 738 -31.68 20.28 -23.94
N PRO A 739 -30.83 20.28 -24.97
CA PRO A 739 -31.19 20.75 -26.31
C PRO A 739 -32.47 20.10 -26.84
N GLU A 740 -33.32 20.85 -27.54
CA GLU A 740 -34.65 20.38 -28.00
C GLU A 740 -34.59 19.16 -28.93
N GLN A 741 -33.49 18.96 -29.66
CA GLN A 741 -33.32 17.89 -30.65
C GLN A 741 -32.01 17.15 -30.43
N LEU A 742 -32.03 16.16 -29.53
CA LEU A 742 -30.95 15.20 -29.37
C LEU A 742 -31.15 14.00 -30.30
N HIS A 743 -30.07 13.47 -30.86
CA HIS A 743 -30.09 12.26 -31.69
C HIS A 743 -28.87 11.40 -31.41
N GLY A 744 -28.93 10.12 -31.81
CA GLY A 744 -27.87 9.16 -31.49
C GLY A 744 -27.66 9.02 -29.99
N GLU A 745 -26.40 8.89 -29.59
CA GLU A 745 -25.99 8.84 -28.19
C GLU A 745 -25.81 10.25 -27.64
N ALA A 746 -26.54 10.56 -26.58
CA ALA A 746 -26.34 11.79 -25.84
C ALA A 746 -26.24 11.51 -24.35
N TYR A 747 -25.32 12.22 -23.70
CA TYR A 747 -24.99 12.08 -22.30
C TYR A 747 -24.93 13.44 -21.61
N VAL A 748 -25.13 13.42 -20.30
CA VAL A 748 -24.64 14.47 -19.41
C VAL A 748 -23.46 13.91 -18.63
N ASN A 749 -22.29 14.48 -18.84
CA ASN A 749 -21.08 14.21 -18.06
C ASN A 749 -21.07 15.16 -16.87
N TYR A 750 -20.96 14.62 -15.66
CA TYR A 750 -20.81 15.39 -14.44
C TYR A 750 -19.40 15.20 -13.89
N TYR A 751 -18.85 16.31 -13.41
CA TYR A 751 -17.55 16.37 -12.74
C TYR A 751 -17.76 17.09 -11.41
N VAL A 752 -17.30 16.47 -10.32
CA VAL A 752 -17.30 17.08 -8.99
C VAL A 752 -15.87 17.44 -8.66
N GLU A 753 -15.63 18.74 -8.55
CA GLU A 753 -14.31 19.35 -8.48
C GLU A 753 -14.17 20.18 -7.20
N LEU A 754 -12.94 20.41 -6.75
CA LEU A 754 -12.68 21.35 -5.66
C LEU A 754 -13.08 22.78 -6.07
N ALA A 755 -13.84 23.47 -5.22
CA ALA A 755 -14.25 24.85 -5.48
C ALA A 755 -13.13 25.87 -5.18
N GLN A 756 -12.12 25.48 -4.40
CA GLN A 756 -11.02 26.33 -3.97
C GLN A 756 -9.72 25.53 -3.80
N ASP A 757 -8.60 26.23 -3.73
CA ASP A 757 -7.30 25.62 -3.45
C ASP A 757 -7.29 24.95 -2.07
N THR A 758 -6.63 23.81 -2.00
CA THR A 758 -6.34 23.06 -0.78
C THR A 758 -4.84 22.80 -0.69
N PHE A 759 -4.36 22.29 0.45
CA PHE A 759 -2.93 21.94 0.56
C PHE A 759 -2.50 20.83 -0.42
N TYR A 760 -3.43 19.98 -0.85
CA TYR A 760 -3.13 18.81 -1.68
C TYR A 760 -3.43 19.00 -3.17
N ALA A 761 -4.24 20.01 -3.53
CA ALA A 761 -4.61 20.26 -4.91
C ALA A 761 -5.21 21.65 -5.14
N PRO A 762 -5.05 22.24 -6.34
CA PRO A 762 -5.69 23.49 -6.71
C PRO A 762 -7.20 23.34 -6.96
N ALA A 763 -7.93 24.46 -6.95
CA ALA A 763 -9.32 24.55 -7.40
C ALA A 763 -9.48 23.96 -8.81
N GLY A 764 -10.62 23.30 -9.07
CA GLY A 764 -10.87 22.58 -10.32
C GLY A 764 -10.30 21.15 -10.37
N THR A 765 -9.58 20.70 -9.33
CA THR A 765 -9.16 19.31 -9.25
C THR A 765 -10.37 18.40 -9.08
N GLU A 766 -10.53 17.45 -9.98
CA GLU A 766 -11.63 16.49 -9.97
C GLU A 766 -11.45 15.40 -8.91
N LEU A 767 -12.51 15.18 -8.12
CA LEU A 767 -12.60 14.11 -7.12
C LEU A 767 -13.54 12.98 -7.55
N TYR A 768 -14.52 13.26 -8.41
CA TYR A 768 -15.51 12.30 -8.88
C TYR A 768 -16.06 12.68 -10.22
N ARG A 769 -16.45 11.68 -11.02
CA ARG A 769 -17.16 11.89 -12.28
C ARG A 769 -18.23 10.82 -12.50
N ARG A 770 -19.28 11.20 -13.23
CA ARG A 770 -20.36 10.31 -13.63
C ARG A 770 -20.93 10.72 -14.97
N GLN A 771 -21.16 9.75 -15.85
CA GLN A 771 -21.90 9.97 -17.09
C GLN A 771 -23.32 9.42 -16.97
N ILE A 772 -24.30 10.20 -17.43
CA ILE A 772 -25.71 9.81 -17.45
C ILE A 772 -26.23 9.84 -18.90
N PRO A 773 -26.72 8.72 -19.46
CA PRO A 773 -27.37 8.73 -20.76
C PRO A 773 -28.71 9.48 -20.70
N VAL A 774 -28.97 10.36 -21.66
CA VAL A 774 -30.23 11.13 -21.77
C VAL A 774 -31.04 10.80 -23.02
N THR A 775 -30.49 9.95 -23.90
CA THR A 775 -31.21 9.31 -24.99
C THR A 775 -31.14 7.79 -24.82
N THR A 776 -32.08 7.09 -25.46
CA THR A 776 -31.98 5.64 -25.72
C THR A 776 -31.51 5.38 -27.16
N GLY A 777 -30.98 6.39 -27.83
CA GLY A 777 -30.47 6.27 -29.20
C GLY A 777 -29.12 5.56 -29.20
N VAL A 778 -28.78 4.96 -30.33
CA VAL A 778 -27.48 4.33 -30.56
C VAL A 778 -26.64 5.24 -31.44
N TYR A 779 -25.31 5.17 -31.32
CA TYR A 779 -24.44 5.84 -32.26
C TYR A 779 -24.65 5.20 -33.65
N LEU A 780 -25.01 6.03 -34.63
CA LEU A 780 -25.13 5.61 -36.01
C LEU A 780 -23.89 6.12 -36.74
N ALA A 781 -22.93 5.22 -36.97
CA ALA A 781 -21.80 5.53 -37.83
C ALA A 781 -22.32 5.88 -39.24
N ASP A 782 -21.75 6.91 -39.86
CA ASP A 782 -22.04 7.21 -41.26
C ASP A 782 -21.72 5.98 -42.12
N GLU A 783 -22.67 5.57 -42.97
CA GLU A 783 -22.42 4.50 -43.94
C GLU A 783 -21.39 4.99 -44.96
N LYS A 784 -20.13 4.58 -44.74
CA LYS A 784 -19.07 4.82 -45.71
C LYS A 784 -19.10 3.75 -46.80
N THR A 785 -18.99 4.20 -48.05
CA THR A 785 -18.95 3.32 -49.20
C THR A 785 -17.60 2.61 -49.22
N ILE A 786 -17.58 1.28 -49.09
CA ILE A 786 -16.34 0.50 -49.22
C ILE A 786 -16.04 0.13 -50.69
N VAL A 787 -17.05 0.21 -51.58
CA VAL A 787 -16.95 -0.21 -52.98
C VAL A 787 -17.25 0.97 -53.92
N GLU A 788 -16.24 1.50 -54.61
CA GLU A 788 -16.44 2.48 -55.68
C GLU A 788 -15.96 1.95 -57.03
N LYS A 789 -14.65 1.69 -57.13
CA LYS A 789 -13.96 1.26 -58.35
C LYS A 789 -13.92 -0.27 -58.41
N PRO A 790 -13.92 -0.87 -59.62
CA PRO A 790 -13.87 -2.31 -59.77
C PRO A 790 -12.55 -2.90 -59.30
N LEU A 791 -12.63 -3.99 -58.54
CA LEU A 791 -11.48 -4.82 -58.16
C LEU A 791 -11.46 -6.12 -58.96
N THR A 792 -10.25 -6.58 -59.26
CA THR A 792 -9.99 -7.86 -59.92
C THR A 792 -9.23 -8.77 -58.97
N VAL A 793 -9.52 -10.07 -59.01
CA VAL A 793 -8.81 -11.08 -58.22
C VAL A 793 -8.04 -12.02 -59.12
N ALA A 794 -6.79 -12.29 -58.76
CA ALA A 794 -5.96 -13.33 -59.32
C ALA A 794 -5.49 -14.23 -58.17
N GLU A 795 -5.54 -15.54 -58.36
CA GLU A 795 -5.17 -16.52 -57.35
C GLU A 795 -4.09 -17.45 -57.91
N ASP A 796 -3.05 -17.70 -57.11
CA ASP A 796 -2.07 -18.74 -57.36
C ASP A 796 -2.03 -19.75 -56.18
N GLU A 797 -1.04 -20.66 -56.20
CA GLU A 797 -0.91 -21.69 -55.16
C GLU A 797 -0.66 -21.11 -53.76
N ASN A 798 0.00 -19.95 -53.66
CA ASN A 798 0.47 -19.38 -52.41
C ASN A 798 -0.33 -18.15 -51.96
N GLN A 799 -0.89 -17.37 -52.89
CA GLN A 799 -1.50 -16.08 -52.57
C GLN A 799 -2.77 -15.79 -53.37
N VAL A 800 -3.64 -14.96 -52.78
CA VAL A 800 -4.70 -14.23 -53.47
C VAL A 800 -4.22 -12.79 -53.65
N ARG A 801 -4.22 -12.31 -54.89
CA ARG A 801 -3.85 -10.95 -55.26
C ARG A 801 -5.08 -10.21 -55.76
N ILE A 802 -5.44 -9.12 -55.10
CA ILE A 802 -6.56 -8.27 -55.47
C ILE A 802 -6.00 -6.93 -55.98
N THR A 803 -6.38 -6.54 -57.19
CA THR A 803 -5.85 -5.34 -57.88
C THR A 803 -6.96 -4.43 -58.39
N GLY A 804 -6.77 -3.13 -58.19
CA GLY A 804 -7.57 -2.03 -58.75
C GLY A 804 -6.66 -0.90 -59.25
N GLU A 805 -7.24 0.27 -59.53
CA GLU A 805 -6.49 1.44 -60.02
C GLU A 805 -5.45 1.94 -58.99
N GLU A 806 -5.83 1.98 -57.71
CA GLU A 806 -5.00 2.49 -56.61
C GLU A 806 -4.90 1.47 -55.44
N THR A 807 -5.37 0.24 -55.69
CA THR A 807 -5.51 -0.83 -54.69
C THR A 807 -4.64 -2.01 -55.08
N GLU A 808 -3.79 -2.47 -54.15
CA GLU A 808 -3.08 -3.75 -54.26
C GLU A 808 -3.14 -4.45 -52.90
N ILE A 809 -3.82 -5.60 -52.85
CA ILE A 809 -3.94 -6.39 -51.63
C ILE A 809 -3.36 -7.77 -51.91
N ILE A 810 -2.45 -8.21 -51.04
CA ILE A 810 -1.80 -9.51 -51.10
C ILE A 810 -2.18 -10.27 -49.84
N PHE A 811 -2.85 -11.40 -50.05
CA PHE A 811 -3.32 -12.29 -49.00
C PHE A 811 -2.63 -13.64 -49.12
N ASP A 812 -1.97 -14.08 -48.06
CA ASP A 812 -1.24 -15.35 -48.04
C ASP A 812 -2.20 -16.49 -47.69
N LYS A 813 -2.24 -17.51 -48.56
CA LYS A 813 -3.16 -18.64 -48.39
C LYS A 813 -2.71 -19.65 -47.33
N LYS A 814 -1.44 -19.64 -46.95
CA LYS A 814 -0.85 -20.54 -45.95
C LYS A 814 -1.09 -20.01 -44.54
N THR A 815 -0.91 -18.71 -44.33
CA THR A 815 -1.18 -18.06 -43.03
C THR A 815 -2.64 -17.61 -42.94
N GLY A 816 -3.32 -17.36 -44.06
CA GLY A 816 -4.69 -16.84 -44.06
C GLY A 816 -4.72 -15.41 -43.52
N GLU A 817 -3.75 -14.58 -43.90
CA GLU A 817 -3.54 -13.21 -43.41
C GLU A 817 -3.13 -12.27 -44.56
N PHE A 818 -3.37 -10.98 -44.39
CA PHE A 818 -2.85 -9.95 -45.29
C PHE A 818 -1.36 -9.75 -45.06
N THR A 819 -0.56 -9.95 -46.10
CA THR A 819 0.86 -9.53 -46.09
C THR A 819 1.02 -8.08 -46.53
N ARG A 820 0.04 -7.57 -47.28
CA ARG A 820 -0.05 -6.16 -47.68
C ARG A 820 -1.50 -5.79 -47.97
N TYR A 821 -1.97 -4.69 -47.40
CA TYR A 821 -3.19 -4.00 -47.79
C TYR A 821 -2.86 -2.58 -48.23
N GLN A 822 -2.80 -2.35 -49.54
CA GLN A 822 -2.60 -1.02 -50.12
C GLN A 822 -3.88 -0.51 -50.76
N ALA A 823 -4.21 0.75 -50.45
CA ALA A 823 -5.26 1.54 -51.08
C ALA A 823 -4.74 2.97 -51.27
N LYS A 824 -5.30 3.75 -52.20
CA LYS A 824 -4.83 5.13 -52.50
C LYS A 824 -3.32 5.24 -52.73
N SER A 825 -2.70 4.18 -53.26
CA SER A 825 -1.23 4.06 -53.43
C SER A 825 -0.38 4.08 -52.14
N VAL A 826 -1.00 3.90 -50.96
CA VAL A 826 -0.33 3.82 -49.66
C VAL A 826 -0.54 2.44 -49.04
N SER A 827 0.53 1.88 -48.47
CA SER A 827 0.44 0.62 -47.72
C SER A 827 -0.08 0.89 -46.32
N PHE A 828 -1.33 0.52 -46.04
CA PHE A 828 -1.99 0.82 -44.78
C PHE A 828 -1.65 -0.19 -43.68
N MET A 829 -1.66 -1.49 -44.00
CA MET A 829 -1.46 -2.51 -42.97
C MET A 829 -1.08 -3.89 -43.54
N ASN A 830 -0.59 -4.74 -42.64
CA ASN A 830 -0.63 -6.20 -42.75
C ASN A 830 -1.40 -6.77 -41.53
N GLY A 831 -1.74 -8.05 -41.53
CA GLY A 831 -2.41 -8.73 -40.41
C GLY A 831 -3.72 -9.43 -40.76
N GLY A 832 -4.69 -9.41 -39.83
CA GLY A 832 -5.86 -10.30 -39.88
C GLY A 832 -5.61 -11.64 -39.19
N LYS A 833 -4.67 -11.66 -38.24
CA LYS A 833 -4.36 -12.83 -37.41
C LYS A 833 -5.34 -12.87 -36.24
N ASP A 834 -5.99 -14.01 -36.00
CA ASP A 834 -6.82 -14.18 -34.81
C ASP A 834 -5.94 -14.25 -33.55
N GLU A 835 -6.34 -13.56 -32.48
CA GLU A 835 -5.64 -13.55 -31.20
C GLU A 835 -6.53 -14.12 -30.09
N PHE A 836 -5.94 -14.99 -29.27
CA PHE A 836 -6.61 -15.69 -28.16
C PHE A 836 -5.86 -15.55 -26.81
N TYR A 837 -4.81 -14.74 -26.81
CA TYR A 837 -3.82 -14.61 -25.73
C TYR A 837 -3.45 -13.12 -25.56
N ARG A 838 -2.82 -12.75 -24.44
CA ARG A 838 -2.33 -11.38 -24.16
C ARG A 838 -0.96 -11.43 -23.48
N ALA A 839 -0.18 -10.35 -23.56
CA ALA A 839 1.02 -10.23 -22.72
C ALA A 839 0.55 -10.24 -21.24
N PRO A 840 1.04 -11.15 -20.41
CA PRO A 840 0.43 -11.37 -19.10
C PRO A 840 0.63 -10.13 -18.22
N THR A 841 -0.40 -9.73 -17.47
CA THR A 841 -0.27 -8.74 -16.41
C THR A 841 0.38 -9.38 -15.17
N GLY A 842 0.77 -8.56 -14.20
CA GLY A 842 1.25 -9.08 -12.90
C GLY A 842 0.23 -9.96 -12.17
N ILE A 843 -1.08 -9.80 -12.45
CA ILE A 843 -2.15 -10.67 -11.93
C ILE A 843 -2.27 -11.98 -12.74
N ASP A 844 -1.97 -11.93 -14.04
CA ASP A 844 -1.96 -13.14 -14.87
C ASP A 844 -0.79 -14.07 -14.53
N GLU A 845 0.38 -13.50 -14.24
CA GLU A 845 1.61 -14.24 -13.90
C GLU A 845 1.59 -14.80 -12.47
N GLY A 846 1.05 -14.02 -11.54
CA GLY A 846 0.99 -14.29 -10.11
C GLY A 846 2.28 -14.85 -9.50
N THR A 847 2.26 -16.08 -8.97
CA THR A 847 3.41 -16.75 -8.33
C THR A 847 3.94 -17.96 -9.11
N HIS A 848 3.46 -18.20 -10.33
CA HIS A 848 3.80 -19.37 -11.15
C HIS A 848 3.47 -20.74 -10.52
N GLU A 849 2.38 -20.78 -9.73
CA GLU A 849 1.77 -21.96 -9.14
C GLU A 849 0.32 -22.15 -9.61
N SER A 850 0.10 -22.31 -10.93
CA SER A 850 -1.22 -22.55 -11.57
C SER A 850 -2.08 -21.30 -11.84
N ASP A 851 -1.41 -20.20 -12.17
CA ASP A 851 -1.90 -18.86 -12.54
C ASP A 851 -2.44 -18.80 -13.97
N TYR A 852 -3.03 -17.67 -14.37
CA TYR A 852 -3.62 -17.52 -15.70
C TYR A 852 -2.61 -17.71 -16.83
N ASP A 853 -1.43 -17.09 -16.74
CA ASP A 853 -0.42 -17.22 -17.78
C ASP A 853 0.07 -18.67 -17.91
N ASP A 854 0.35 -19.33 -16.79
CA ASP A 854 0.79 -20.71 -16.78
C ASP A 854 -0.23 -21.66 -17.41
N ILE A 855 -1.52 -21.53 -17.07
CA ILE A 855 -2.56 -22.38 -17.67
C ILE A 855 -2.79 -22.06 -19.15
N TRP A 856 -2.70 -20.79 -19.55
CA TRP A 856 -2.81 -20.38 -20.95
C TRP A 856 -1.66 -20.96 -21.78
N ARG A 857 -0.44 -20.91 -21.25
CA ARG A 857 0.75 -21.50 -21.89
C ARG A 857 0.73 -23.02 -21.88
N ALA A 858 0.23 -23.64 -20.82
CA ALA A 858 0.06 -25.09 -20.77
C ALA A 858 -0.95 -25.58 -21.81
N GLU A 859 -2.03 -24.83 -22.05
CA GLU A 859 -2.98 -25.09 -23.14
C GLU A 859 -2.43 -24.66 -24.52
N GLY A 860 -1.30 -23.96 -24.57
CA GLY A 860 -0.60 -23.57 -25.80
C GLY A 860 -1.15 -22.32 -26.49
N LEU A 861 -1.92 -21.49 -25.79
CA LEU A 861 -2.55 -20.28 -26.34
C LEU A 861 -1.54 -19.26 -26.90
N ASP A 862 -0.33 -19.22 -26.35
CA ASP A 862 0.79 -18.38 -26.76
C ASP A 862 1.49 -18.85 -28.05
N ARG A 863 1.21 -20.08 -28.50
CA ARG A 863 1.92 -20.74 -29.63
C ARG A 863 1.02 -21.61 -30.49
N LEU A 864 -0.26 -21.24 -30.62
CA LEU A 864 -1.23 -21.96 -31.42
C LEU A 864 -0.76 -22.11 -32.86
N LYS A 865 -0.92 -23.32 -33.40
CA LYS A 865 -0.67 -23.58 -34.81
C LYS A 865 -1.95 -23.34 -35.59
N LYS A 866 -1.94 -22.33 -36.45
CA LYS A 866 -3.03 -22.08 -37.41
C LYS A 866 -2.91 -23.04 -38.59
N GLU A 867 -3.98 -23.77 -38.84
CA GLU A 867 -4.17 -24.62 -40.02
C GLU A 867 -5.29 -24.04 -40.87
N VAL A 868 -4.90 -23.41 -41.98
CA VAL A 868 -5.85 -22.88 -42.96
C VAL A 868 -6.43 -24.04 -43.77
N GLN A 869 -7.72 -24.28 -43.61
CA GLN A 869 -8.44 -25.38 -44.24
C GLN A 869 -8.88 -25.03 -45.65
N SER A 870 -9.36 -23.79 -45.84
CA SER A 870 -9.70 -23.28 -47.17
C SER A 870 -9.55 -21.77 -47.22
N VAL A 871 -9.16 -21.30 -48.40
CA VAL A 871 -9.23 -19.89 -48.81
C VAL A 871 -9.90 -19.88 -50.17
N SER A 872 -10.95 -19.06 -50.33
CA SER A 872 -11.59 -18.86 -51.62
C SER A 872 -11.87 -17.40 -51.85
N ALA A 873 -11.63 -16.91 -53.06
CA ALA A 873 -11.87 -15.53 -53.43
C ALA A 873 -12.65 -15.43 -54.73
N VAL A 874 -13.69 -14.59 -54.75
CA VAL A 874 -14.55 -14.39 -55.91
C VAL A 874 -14.81 -12.91 -56.15
N SER A 875 -14.64 -12.47 -57.40
CA SER A 875 -15.11 -11.16 -57.83
C SER A 875 -16.64 -11.13 -57.87
N ALA A 876 -17.24 -10.18 -57.16
CA ALA A 876 -18.68 -9.99 -57.08
C ALA A 876 -19.04 -8.52 -57.38
N GLY A 877 -19.21 -8.17 -58.66
CA GLY A 877 -19.39 -6.77 -59.06
C GLY A 877 -18.07 -6.00 -58.94
N ASN A 878 -18.08 -4.87 -58.23
CA ASN A 878 -16.88 -4.03 -58.02
C ASN A 878 -16.06 -4.42 -56.78
N GLN A 879 -16.41 -5.50 -56.09
CA GLN A 879 -15.78 -5.97 -54.85
C GLN A 879 -15.28 -7.41 -54.99
N VAL A 880 -14.45 -7.82 -54.03
CA VAL A 880 -14.01 -9.22 -53.86
C VAL A 880 -14.56 -9.74 -52.55
N LEU A 881 -15.17 -10.93 -52.61
CA LEU A 881 -15.52 -11.71 -51.42
C LEU A 881 -14.39 -12.72 -51.20
N LEU A 882 -13.75 -12.67 -50.04
CA LEU A 882 -12.69 -13.59 -49.64
C LEU A 882 -13.16 -14.33 -48.39
N GLU A 883 -13.18 -15.65 -48.45
CA GLU A 883 -13.59 -16.53 -47.36
C GLU A 883 -12.41 -17.37 -46.90
N VAL A 884 -12.24 -17.45 -45.58
CA VAL A 884 -11.17 -18.18 -44.91
C VAL A 884 -11.77 -19.07 -43.83
N GLN A 885 -11.41 -20.35 -43.85
CA GLN A 885 -11.71 -21.28 -42.77
C GLN A 885 -10.40 -21.78 -42.19
N ALA A 886 -10.24 -21.61 -40.88
CA ALA A 886 -9.04 -22.01 -40.17
C ALA A 886 -9.37 -22.74 -38.88
N SER A 887 -8.49 -23.65 -38.47
CA SER A 887 -8.48 -24.25 -37.14
C SER A 887 -7.18 -23.92 -36.43
N TYR A 888 -7.24 -23.75 -35.12
CA TYR A 888 -6.09 -23.50 -34.27
C TYR A 888 -5.89 -24.72 -33.37
N THR A 889 -4.74 -25.36 -33.50
CA THR A 889 -4.38 -26.53 -32.71
C THR A 889 -3.31 -26.19 -31.68
N ALA A 890 -3.41 -26.83 -30.52
CA ALA A 890 -2.39 -26.79 -29.49
C ALA A 890 -1.56 -28.08 -29.48
N GLU A 891 -0.24 -27.94 -29.42
CA GLU A 891 0.71 -29.04 -29.21
C GLU A 891 0.78 -29.40 -27.71
N PRO A 892 1.04 -30.68 -27.33
CA PRO A 892 1.42 -31.81 -28.19
C PRO A 892 0.24 -32.63 -28.74
N ASP A 893 -0.96 -32.46 -28.19
CA ASP A 893 -2.10 -33.35 -28.49
C ASP A 893 -2.80 -33.02 -29.82
N ASN A 894 -2.38 -31.94 -30.50
CA ASN A 894 -3.00 -31.41 -31.72
C ASN A 894 -4.52 -31.20 -31.56
N ALA A 895 -4.96 -30.86 -30.34
CA ALA A 895 -6.35 -30.59 -30.04
C ALA A 895 -6.77 -29.30 -30.74
N VAL A 896 -7.88 -29.35 -31.50
CA VAL A 896 -8.47 -28.15 -32.11
C VAL A 896 -9.17 -27.35 -31.03
N LEU A 897 -8.52 -26.28 -30.58
CA LEU A 897 -9.05 -25.38 -29.55
C LEU A 897 -9.94 -24.31 -30.14
N PHE A 898 -9.64 -23.84 -31.35
CA PHE A 898 -10.44 -22.82 -32.01
C PHE A 898 -10.71 -23.18 -33.47
N THR A 899 -11.88 -22.79 -33.96
CA THR A 899 -12.17 -22.75 -35.39
C THR A 899 -12.68 -21.37 -35.74
N ALA A 900 -12.10 -20.74 -36.75
CA ALA A 900 -12.49 -19.43 -37.24
C ALA A 900 -13.02 -19.54 -38.66
N HIS A 901 -14.14 -18.86 -38.91
CA HIS A 901 -14.70 -18.66 -40.24
C HIS A 901 -14.78 -17.16 -40.51
N THR A 902 -13.87 -16.68 -41.35
CA THR A 902 -13.73 -15.26 -41.64
C THR A 902 -14.19 -14.96 -43.07
N LEU A 903 -15.08 -13.99 -43.19
CA LEU A 903 -15.62 -13.47 -44.43
C LEU A 903 -15.17 -12.02 -44.59
N TYR A 904 -14.41 -11.75 -45.63
CA TYR A 904 -13.99 -10.42 -46.03
C TYR A 904 -14.81 -9.97 -47.24
N ARG A 905 -15.42 -8.79 -47.14
CA ARG A 905 -15.98 -8.05 -48.28
C ARG A 905 -15.07 -6.86 -48.57
N ILE A 906 -14.24 -6.99 -49.60
CA ILE A 906 -13.17 -6.05 -49.93
C ILE A 906 -13.59 -5.19 -51.12
N GLY A 907 -13.58 -3.87 -50.95
CA GLY A 907 -13.80 -2.90 -52.02
C GLY A 907 -12.62 -1.92 -52.15
N SER A 908 -12.70 -1.01 -53.11
CA SER A 908 -11.60 -0.08 -53.43
C SER A 908 -11.30 0.94 -52.32
N GLU A 909 -12.27 1.21 -51.45
CA GLU A 909 -12.22 2.25 -50.41
C GLU A 909 -12.19 1.66 -48.98
N GLY A 910 -12.39 0.35 -48.83
CA GLY A 910 -12.59 -0.26 -47.52
C GLY A 910 -12.77 -1.76 -47.55
N MET A 911 -12.93 -2.33 -46.36
CA MET A 911 -13.14 -3.75 -46.13
C MET A 911 -14.13 -3.96 -44.99
N GLU A 912 -15.06 -4.89 -45.15
CA GLU A 912 -15.81 -5.46 -44.03
C GLU A 912 -15.24 -6.83 -43.70
N LEU A 913 -14.87 -7.03 -42.44
CA LEU A 913 -14.47 -8.31 -41.86
C LEU A 913 -15.61 -8.80 -40.99
N LYS A 914 -16.19 -9.96 -41.29
CA LYS A 914 -17.03 -10.72 -40.38
C LYS A 914 -16.29 -11.98 -39.96
N ASN A 915 -16.19 -12.26 -38.67
CA ASN A 915 -15.54 -13.47 -38.18
C ASN A 915 -16.45 -14.22 -37.20
N GLU A 916 -16.46 -15.54 -37.33
CA GLU A 916 -17.14 -16.46 -36.42
C GLU A 916 -16.12 -17.41 -35.82
N VAL A 917 -15.84 -17.24 -34.53
CA VAL A 917 -14.89 -18.08 -33.78
C VAL A 917 -15.69 -19.03 -32.88
N THR A 918 -15.35 -20.31 -32.93
CA THR A 918 -15.77 -21.28 -31.90
C THR A 918 -14.60 -21.54 -30.97
N ASN A 919 -14.70 -21.08 -29.73
CA ASN A 919 -13.79 -21.40 -28.64
C ASN A 919 -14.18 -22.75 -28.02
N ASN A 920 -13.33 -23.76 -28.19
CA ASN A 920 -13.48 -25.09 -27.62
C ASN A 920 -12.55 -25.34 -26.42
N SER A 921 -11.72 -24.37 -26.01
CA SER A 921 -10.85 -24.44 -24.83
C SER A 921 -11.61 -24.98 -23.61
N GLY A 922 -10.90 -25.76 -22.80
CA GLY A 922 -11.41 -26.30 -21.54
C GLY A 922 -11.24 -25.34 -20.37
N LEU A 923 -10.55 -24.22 -20.56
CA LEU A 923 -10.23 -23.27 -19.50
C LEU A 923 -11.47 -22.49 -19.05
N GLU A 924 -11.42 -22.05 -17.80
CA GLU A 924 -12.45 -21.18 -17.22
C GLU A 924 -12.57 -19.83 -17.94
N THR A 925 -11.43 -19.33 -18.44
CA THR A 925 -11.34 -18.13 -19.27
C THR A 925 -10.07 -18.18 -20.12
N ILE A 926 -10.17 -17.69 -21.35
CA ILE A 926 -9.02 -17.27 -22.15
C ILE A 926 -8.82 -15.76 -22.02
N ALA A 927 -7.73 -15.21 -22.59
CA ALA A 927 -7.42 -13.79 -22.46
C ALA A 927 -8.33 -12.90 -23.33
N ARG A 928 -8.54 -13.28 -24.60
CA ARG A 928 -9.31 -12.50 -25.58
C ARG A 928 -9.85 -13.34 -26.73
N VAL A 929 -10.74 -12.75 -27.54
CA VAL A 929 -11.12 -13.21 -28.87
C VAL A 929 -11.16 -12.00 -29.80
N GLY A 930 -10.18 -11.89 -30.70
CA GLY A 930 -10.05 -10.73 -31.59
C GLY A 930 -9.11 -10.96 -32.75
N GLN A 931 -8.68 -9.87 -33.39
CA GLN A 931 -7.71 -9.88 -34.48
C GLN A 931 -6.66 -8.77 -34.35
N SER A 932 -5.42 -9.10 -34.72
CA SER A 932 -4.30 -8.16 -34.77
C SER A 932 -3.94 -7.71 -36.19
N PHE A 933 -3.54 -6.44 -36.29
CA PHE A 933 -3.07 -5.77 -37.49
C PHE A 933 -1.83 -4.93 -37.15
N CYS A 934 -0.90 -4.78 -38.09
CA CYS A 934 0.24 -3.89 -37.96
C CYS A 934 0.22 -2.85 -39.07
N LEU A 935 0.11 -1.59 -38.67
CA LEU A 935 0.20 -0.42 -39.55
C LEU A 935 1.63 0.12 -39.55
N PRO A 936 2.07 0.87 -40.58
CA PRO A 936 3.32 1.61 -40.52
C PRO A 936 3.40 2.51 -39.29
N ALA A 937 4.58 2.64 -38.69
CA ALA A 937 4.80 3.45 -37.48
C ALA A 937 4.40 4.92 -37.63
N ALA A 938 4.29 5.43 -38.86
CA ALA A 938 3.81 6.78 -39.15
C ALA A 938 2.31 6.97 -38.81
N PHE A 939 1.51 5.91 -38.72
CA PHE A 939 0.14 5.97 -38.23
C PHE A 939 0.14 6.07 -36.71
N ASP A 940 0.58 7.22 -36.21
CA ASP A 940 0.88 7.48 -34.81
C ASP A 940 -0.21 8.26 -34.09
N THR A 941 -1.19 8.80 -34.82
CA THR A 941 -2.29 9.58 -34.24
C THR A 941 -3.52 8.70 -34.13
N LEU A 942 -3.99 8.49 -32.89
CA LEU A 942 -5.16 7.70 -32.55
C LEU A 942 -6.32 8.60 -32.13
N SER A 943 -7.49 8.42 -32.72
CA SER A 943 -8.76 8.99 -32.24
C SER A 943 -9.79 7.89 -32.06
N TRP A 944 -10.60 7.93 -31.01
CA TRP A 944 -11.65 6.93 -30.81
C TRP A 944 -12.88 7.50 -30.11
N TYR A 945 -14.03 6.92 -30.40
CA TYR A 945 -15.28 7.18 -29.69
C TYR A 945 -15.65 5.96 -28.86
N GLY A 946 -15.42 6.04 -27.56
CA GLY A 946 -15.51 4.93 -26.60
C GLY A 946 -15.16 5.39 -25.19
N LYS A 947 -14.78 4.48 -24.27
CA LYS A 947 -14.29 4.89 -22.94
C LYS A 947 -12.88 5.45 -22.98
N GLY A 948 -12.62 6.48 -22.19
CA GLY A 948 -11.31 7.12 -22.06
C GLY A 948 -11.28 8.25 -21.02
N PRO A 949 -10.18 9.04 -20.98
CA PRO A 949 -9.02 8.98 -21.89
C PRO A 949 -7.97 7.92 -21.51
N TRP A 950 -7.99 7.41 -20.28
CA TRP A 950 -7.07 6.36 -19.83
C TRP A 950 -7.58 4.96 -20.20
N GLU A 951 -6.70 3.97 -20.08
CA GLU A 951 -7.04 2.58 -20.40
C GLU A 951 -8.16 2.00 -19.50
N THR A 952 -8.93 1.09 -20.07
CA THR A 952 -10.10 0.45 -19.47
C THR A 952 -10.18 -1.02 -19.86
N TYR A 953 -10.73 -1.83 -18.96
CA TYR A 953 -10.96 -3.26 -19.15
C TYR A 953 -12.35 -3.63 -18.66
N ALA A 954 -12.82 -4.83 -19.01
CA ALA A 954 -14.18 -5.29 -18.74
C ALA A 954 -14.64 -5.08 -17.29
N ASP A 955 -13.72 -5.25 -16.33
CA ASP A 955 -13.91 -5.12 -14.89
C ASP A 955 -13.31 -3.85 -14.26
N ARG A 956 -12.79 -2.93 -15.07
CA ARG A 956 -12.20 -1.65 -14.61
C ARG A 956 -12.46 -0.54 -15.60
N LYS A 957 -13.62 0.10 -15.49
CA LYS A 957 -14.06 1.09 -16.49
C LYS A 957 -15.03 2.16 -16.01
N ASP A 958 -15.45 2.19 -14.74
CA ASP A 958 -16.47 3.13 -14.25
C ASP A 958 -15.99 4.57 -14.15
N ALA A 959 -14.69 4.81 -13.97
CA ALA A 959 -14.11 6.15 -13.99
C ALA A 959 -14.02 6.74 -15.40
N ALA A 960 -14.05 5.93 -16.46
CA ALA A 960 -13.93 6.39 -17.83
C ALA A 960 -15.31 6.66 -18.45
N LEU A 961 -15.44 7.82 -19.11
CA LEU A 961 -16.68 8.27 -19.75
C LEU A 961 -16.66 7.92 -21.24
N ILE A 962 -17.82 7.68 -21.86
CA ILE A 962 -17.93 7.62 -23.31
C ILE A 962 -17.70 9.01 -23.90
N GLY A 963 -16.76 9.15 -24.81
CA GLY A 963 -16.39 10.42 -25.42
C GLY A 963 -15.53 10.23 -26.66
N LEU A 964 -15.29 11.32 -27.39
CA LEU A 964 -14.35 11.35 -28.52
C LEU A 964 -12.99 11.80 -27.99
N TYR A 965 -12.01 10.91 -28.01
CA TYR A 965 -10.66 11.14 -27.51
C TYR A 965 -9.66 11.14 -28.65
N THR A 966 -8.51 11.76 -28.44
CA THR A 966 -7.38 11.75 -29.37
C THR A 966 -6.08 11.78 -28.60
N SER A 967 -5.12 10.96 -29.04
CA SER A 967 -3.79 10.84 -28.48
C SER A 967 -2.81 10.36 -29.55
N SER A 968 -1.53 10.31 -29.22
CA SER A 968 -0.57 9.51 -29.97
C SER A 968 -0.59 8.04 -29.50
N VAL A 969 -0.20 7.12 -30.38
CA VAL A 969 0.02 5.70 -30.08
C VAL A 969 1.07 5.54 -28.98
N ALA A 970 2.08 6.41 -28.94
CA ALA A 970 3.09 6.40 -27.89
C ALA A 970 2.51 6.73 -26.51
N GLU A 971 1.53 7.63 -26.42
CA GLU A 971 0.84 7.97 -25.17
C GLU A 971 -0.11 6.86 -24.69
N GLN A 972 -0.42 5.85 -25.51
CA GLN A 972 -1.22 4.69 -25.09
C GLN A 972 -0.38 3.62 -24.37
N HIS A 973 0.95 3.68 -24.50
CA HIS A 973 1.83 2.83 -23.73
C HIS A 973 1.86 3.29 -22.27
N VAL A 974 1.43 2.41 -21.36
CA VAL A 974 1.55 2.63 -19.91
C VAL A 974 2.90 2.09 -19.45
N PRO A 975 3.77 2.91 -18.82
CA PRO A 975 5.13 2.53 -18.49
C PRO A 975 5.20 1.71 -17.19
N PHE A 976 4.51 0.58 -17.13
CA PHE A 976 4.72 -0.41 -16.08
C PHE A 976 6.21 -0.83 -16.05
N VAL A 977 6.78 -0.95 -14.85
CA VAL A 977 8.21 -1.29 -14.68
C VAL A 977 8.52 -2.62 -15.37
N VAL A 978 7.67 -3.62 -15.18
CA VAL A 978 7.60 -4.83 -16.01
C VAL A 978 6.55 -4.59 -17.11
N PRO A 979 6.97 -4.48 -18.39
CA PRO A 979 6.03 -4.27 -19.49
C PRO A 979 5.00 -5.40 -19.62
N CYS A 980 3.72 -5.06 -19.72
CA CYS A 980 2.62 -6.02 -19.80
C CYS A 980 1.46 -5.50 -20.69
N GLU A 981 0.34 -6.23 -20.75
CA GLU A 981 -0.89 -5.75 -21.39
C GLU A 981 -1.30 -4.36 -20.87
N CYS A 982 -1.51 -3.41 -21.79
CA CYS A 982 -1.91 -2.04 -21.48
C CYS A 982 -2.63 -1.38 -22.68
N GLY A 983 -3.12 -0.15 -22.50
CA GLY A 983 -3.66 0.71 -23.56
C GLY A 983 -5.02 0.26 -24.11
N GLY A 984 -5.75 -0.58 -23.38
CA GLY A 984 -7.06 -1.08 -23.79
C GLY A 984 -8.19 -0.05 -23.65
N HIS A 985 -9.16 -0.07 -24.55
CA HIS A 985 -10.34 0.81 -24.53
C HIS A 985 -11.64 0.04 -24.76
N GLU A 986 -12.46 -0.05 -23.71
CA GLU A 986 -13.77 -0.69 -23.71
C GLU A 986 -14.88 0.18 -24.31
N ASP A 987 -15.98 -0.49 -24.64
CA ASP A 987 -17.21 0.13 -25.14
C ASP A 987 -16.95 1.08 -26.33
N THR A 988 -16.07 0.69 -27.27
CA THR A 988 -15.67 1.52 -28.42
C THR A 988 -16.61 1.31 -29.60
N ARG A 989 -17.06 2.41 -30.22
CA ARG A 989 -17.88 2.41 -31.45
C ARG A 989 -17.01 2.47 -32.70
N PHE A 990 -16.00 3.34 -32.68
CA PHE A 990 -15.01 3.44 -33.75
C PHE A 990 -13.65 3.92 -33.22
N ALA A 991 -12.60 3.56 -33.95
CA ALA A 991 -11.24 4.06 -33.79
C ALA A 991 -10.69 4.53 -35.15
N VAL A 992 -9.79 5.50 -35.14
CA VAL A 992 -9.13 6.07 -36.32
C VAL A 992 -7.64 6.17 -36.05
N LEU A 993 -6.83 5.60 -36.95
CA LEU A 993 -5.39 5.81 -36.98
C LEU A 993 -5.04 6.70 -38.18
N SER A 994 -4.12 7.65 -37.99
CA SER A 994 -3.74 8.64 -39.00
C SER A 994 -2.22 8.85 -39.04
N ASP A 995 -1.68 9.05 -40.25
CA ASP A 995 -0.30 9.51 -40.48
C ASP A 995 -0.21 11.02 -40.75
N GLY A 996 -1.31 11.75 -40.51
CA GLY A 996 -1.47 13.17 -40.81
C GLY A 996 -1.97 13.48 -42.22
N THR A 997 -1.90 12.52 -43.15
CA THR A 997 -2.41 12.66 -44.54
C THR A 997 -3.50 11.63 -44.86
N HIS A 998 -3.30 10.39 -44.44
CA HIS A 998 -4.14 9.23 -44.68
C HIS A 998 -4.73 8.72 -43.38
N THR A 999 -5.90 8.09 -43.45
CA THR A 999 -6.57 7.54 -42.26
C THR A 999 -7.11 6.14 -42.48
N VAL A 1000 -7.06 5.33 -41.42
CA VAL A 1000 -7.82 4.08 -41.31
C VAL A 1000 -8.84 4.25 -40.22
N GLN A 1001 -10.13 4.25 -40.58
CA GLN A 1001 -11.21 4.20 -39.60
C GLN A 1001 -11.73 2.77 -39.48
N ILE A 1002 -11.88 2.31 -38.24
CA ILE A 1002 -12.43 1.02 -37.87
C ILE A 1002 -13.74 1.26 -37.14
N VAL A 1003 -14.83 0.63 -37.59
CA VAL A 1003 -16.15 0.70 -36.98
C VAL A 1003 -16.61 -0.72 -36.62
N GLY A 1004 -17.01 -0.92 -35.37
CA GLY A 1004 -17.63 -2.16 -34.92
C GLY A 1004 -19.12 -2.20 -35.29
N SER A 1005 -19.63 -3.39 -35.62
CA SER A 1005 -21.10 -3.57 -35.71
C SER A 1005 -21.76 -3.64 -34.33
N ASP A 1006 -20.98 -4.05 -33.34
CA ASP A 1006 -21.26 -3.96 -31.91
C ASP A 1006 -20.10 -3.17 -31.26
N ASP A 1007 -20.33 -2.68 -30.02
CA ASP A 1007 -19.26 -2.05 -29.23
C ASP A 1007 -18.13 -3.07 -28.99
N PHE A 1008 -16.88 -2.61 -29.08
CA PHE A 1008 -15.70 -3.49 -29.02
C PHE A 1008 -14.61 -2.96 -28.07
N HIS A 1009 -13.69 -3.85 -27.72
CA HIS A 1009 -12.45 -3.51 -27.04
C HIS A 1009 -11.32 -3.36 -28.08
N PHE A 1010 -10.42 -2.39 -27.90
CA PHE A 1010 -9.22 -2.33 -28.73
C PHE A 1010 -8.02 -1.76 -27.98
N SER A 1011 -6.82 -2.04 -28.51
CA SER A 1011 -5.60 -1.33 -28.16
C SER A 1011 -4.80 -1.00 -29.42
N ALA A 1012 -4.07 0.12 -29.38
CA ALA A 1012 -3.13 0.53 -30.42
C ALA A 1012 -1.81 0.92 -29.78
N LEU A 1013 -0.77 0.10 -29.97
CA LEU A 1013 0.49 0.19 -29.23
C LEU A 1013 1.71 0.25 -30.17
N PRO A 1014 2.82 0.85 -29.71
CA PRO A 1014 4.07 0.89 -30.49
C PRO A 1014 4.80 -0.46 -30.57
N TYR A 1015 4.46 -1.42 -29.71
CA TYR A 1015 5.13 -2.72 -29.59
C TYR A 1015 4.14 -3.87 -29.74
N SER A 1016 4.64 -4.99 -30.25
CA SER A 1016 3.88 -6.24 -30.36
C SER A 1016 3.69 -6.89 -29.00
N MET A 1017 2.67 -7.75 -28.90
CA MET A 1017 2.44 -8.60 -27.72
C MET A 1017 3.68 -9.43 -27.34
N ALA A 1018 4.41 -9.93 -28.34
CA ALA A 1018 5.61 -10.73 -28.12
C ALA A 1018 6.79 -9.93 -27.54
N GLU A 1019 6.89 -8.64 -27.87
CA GLU A 1019 7.90 -7.74 -27.30
C GLU A 1019 7.56 -7.40 -25.86
N TYR A 1020 6.31 -7.05 -25.56
CA TYR A 1020 5.86 -6.83 -24.18
C TYR A 1020 6.13 -8.03 -23.29
N ARG A 1021 5.72 -9.22 -23.72
CA ARG A 1021 5.92 -10.47 -22.96
C ARG A 1021 7.40 -10.81 -22.73
N LYS A 1022 8.31 -10.39 -23.61
CA LYS A 1022 9.72 -10.74 -23.52
C LYS A 1022 10.50 -9.81 -22.58
N ALA A 1023 10.08 -8.55 -22.48
CA ALA A 1023 10.81 -7.51 -21.76
C ALA A 1023 10.60 -7.64 -20.25
N ALA A 1024 11.69 -7.69 -19.49
CA ALA A 1024 11.66 -7.58 -18.02
C ALA A 1024 11.66 -6.12 -17.56
N TYR A 1025 12.15 -5.22 -18.41
CA TYR A 1025 12.21 -3.78 -18.18
C TYR A 1025 11.83 -3.00 -19.43
N LYS A 1026 11.35 -1.77 -19.26
CA LYS A 1026 11.02 -0.87 -20.37
C LYS A 1026 12.18 -0.67 -21.36
N GLU A 1027 13.41 -0.58 -20.88
CA GLU A 1027 14.59 -0.35 -21.72
C GLU A 1027 14.93 -1.54 -22.63
N GLU A 1028 14.32 -2.70 -22.40
CA GLU A 1028 14.45 -3.89 -23.26
C GLU A 1028 13.46 -3.89 -24.44
N LEU A 1029 12.49 -2.97 -24.45
CA LEU A 1029 11.63 -2.74 -25.60
C LEU A 1029 12.44 -2.08 -26.73
N PRO A 1030 12.15 -2.39 -28.01
CA PRO A 1030 12.93 -1.84 -29.13
C PRO A 1030 12.91 -0.31 -29.18
N GLU A 1031 14.07 0.33 -29.32
CA GLU A 1031 14.18 1.78 -29.49
C GLU A 1031 13.44 2.29 -30.75
N GLN A 1032 13.39 1.47 -31.80
CA GLN A 1032 12.63 1.73 -33.01
C GLN A 1032 11.45 0.77 -33.11
N THR A 1033 10.24 1.33 -33.19
CA THR A 1033 9.01 0.56 -33.35
C THR A 1033 8.92 -0.04 -34.74
N THR A 1034 8.43 -1.28 -34.85
CA THR A 1034 8.25 -1.94 -36.14
C THR A 1034 6.97 -1.50 -36.86
N GLY A 1035 6.07 -0.82 -36.15
CA GLY A 1035 4.77 -0.36 -36.63
C GLY A 1035 3.86 0.05 -35.48
N THR A 1036 2.63 0.43 -35.83
CA THR A 1036 1.52 0.58 -34.87
C THR A 1036 0.76 -0.75 -34.84
N TRP A 1037 0.81 -1.43 -33.70
CA TRP A 1037 0.12 -2.69 -33.47
C TRP A 1037 -1.30 -2.43 -32.97
N LEU A 1038 -2.29 -2.70 -33.82
CA LEU A 1038 -3.71 -2.57 -33.53
C LEU A 1038 -4.30 -3.95 -33.23
N ILE A 1039 -4.94 -4.12 -32.07
CA ILE A 1039 -5.69 -5.33 -31.74
C ILE A 1039 -7.16 -4.94 -31.53
N LEU A 1040 -8.06 -5.65 -32.20
CA LEU A 1040 -9.51 -5.44 -32.16
C LEU A 1040 -10.17 -6.68 -31.57
N ASP A 1041 -10.81 -6.53 -30.41
CA ASP A 1041 -11.38 -7.63 -29.65
C ASP A 1041 -12.90 -7.55 -29.58
N ALA A 1042 -13.53 -8.69 -29.86
CA ALA A 1042 -14.96 -8.88 -29.60
C ALA A 1042 -15.23 -9.19 -28.12
N ALA A 1043 -14.24 -9.78 -27.44
CA ALA A 1043 -14.27 -10.03 -26.02
C ALA A 1043 -12.84 -10.01 -25.47
N HIS A 1044 -12.65 -9.33 -24.35
CA HIS A 1044 -11.40 -9.29 -23.60
C HIS A 1044 -11.71 -9.65 -22.15
N ALA A 1045 -10.94 -10.56 -21.56
CA ALA A 1045 -11.13 -10.92 -20.16
C ALA A 1045 -10.77 -9.73 -19.25
N GLY A 1046 -11.39 -9.68 -18.07
CA GLY A 1046 -11.02 -8.74 -17.02
C GLY A 1046 -9.55 -8.84 -16.60
N LEU A 1047 -9.13 -7.89 -15.78
CA LEU A 1047 -7.81 -7.88 -15.16
C LEU A 1047 -7.77 -8.75 -13.90
N GLY A 1048 -8.86 -8.82 -13.14
CA GLY A 1048 -8.83 -9.32 -11.76
C GLY A 1048 -8.14 -8.33 -10.82
N GLY A 1049 -7.67 -8.82 -9.68
CA GLY A 1049 -7.00 -8.00 -8.66
C GLY A 1049 -7.47 -8.21 -7.22
N ASP A 1050 -8.30 -9.22 -6.94
CA ASP A 1050 -8.64 -9.56 -5.54
C ASP A 1050 -7.37 -9.93 -4.75
N THR A 1051 -6.42 -10.62 -5.39
CA THR A 1051 -5.11 -11.08 -4.88
C THR A 1051 -4.05 -10.99 -5.99
N GLY A 1052 -2.78 -11.22 -5.66
CA GLY A 1052 -1.68 -11.33 -6.64
C GLY A 1052 -1.20 -12.74 -6.96
N TRP A 1053 -1.83 -13.79 -6.41
CA TRP A 1053 -1.29 -15.18 -6.47
C TRP A 1053 -2.38 -16.25 -6.68
N THR A 1054 -3.62 -15.84 -6.94
CA THR A 1054 -4.70 -16.77 -7.27
C THR A 1054 -5.50 -16.28 -8.47
N LYS A 1055 -6.12 -17.20 -9.20
CA LYS A 1055 -7.03 -16.89 -10.30
C LYS A 1055 -8.28 -16.18 -9.77
N ASN A 1056 -8.40 -14.88 -10.02
CA ASN A 1056 -9.42 -14.04 -9.42
C ASN A 1056 -10.20 -13.13 -10.39
N ILE A 1057 -10.20 -13.41 -11.70
CA ILE A 1057 -11.16 -12.81 -12.63
C ILE A 1057 -12.56 -13.34 -12.31
N HIS A 1058 -13.48 -12.45 -11.92
CA HIS A 1058 -14.84 -12.83 -11.55
C HIS A 1058 -15.61 -13.40 -12.76
N PRO A 1059 -16.54 -14.35 -12.56
CA PRO A 1059 -17.21 -15.08 -13.66
C PRO A 1059 -17.84 -14.22 -14.77
N GLU A 1060 -18.38 -13.06 -14.43
CA GLU A 1060 -18.99 -12.09 -15.33
C GLU A 1060 -18.00 -11.42 -16.31
N TYR A 1061 -16.70 -11.46 -15.99
CA TYR A 1061 -15.63 -10.83 -16.77
C TYR A 1061 -14.75 -11.87 -17.51
N ARG A 1062 -15.22 -13.12 -17.60
CA ARG A 1062 -14.49 -14.22 -18.25
C ARG A 1062 -14.87 -14.37 -19.73
N VAL A 1063 -13.90 -14.79 -20.53
CA VAL A 1063 -14.07 -15.21 -21.92
C VAL A 1063 -14.17 -16.73 -21.97
N CYS A 1064 -15.39 -17.24 -21.85
CA CYS A 1064 -15.69 -18.66 -21.71
C CYS A 1064 -15.70 -19.44 -23.05
N LYS A 1065 -15.78 -20.76 -22.95
CA LYS A 1065 -16.07 -21.65 -24.09
C LYS A 1065 -17.39 -21.24 -24.77
N GLY A 1066 -17.41 -21.15 -26.10
CA GLY A 1066 -18.60 -20.72 -26.82
C GLY A 1066 -18.35 -20.27 -28.25
N ARG A 1067 -19.38 -19.70 -28.89
CA ARG A 1067 -19.29 -19.09 -30.22
C ARG A 1067 -19.30 -17.58 -30.10
N TYR A 1068 -18.33 -16.95 -30.71
CA TYR A 1068 -18.16 -15.50 -30.81
C TYR A 1068 -18.33 -15.09 -32.27
N SER A 1069 -19.14 -14.07 -32.53
CA SER A 1069 -19.36 -13.52 -33.86
C SER A 1069 -19.20 -12.02 -33.77
N TYR A 1070 -18.34 -11.45 -34.62
CA TYR A 1070 -18.11 -10.01 -34.65
C TYR A 1070 -17.90 -9.53 -36.08
N THR A 1071 -18.09 -8.23 -36.28
CA THR A 1071 -17.93 -7.61 -37.59
C THR A 1071 -17.30 -6.22 -37.45
N PHE A 1072 -16.19 -6.02 -38.14
CA PHE A 1072 -15.46 -4.76 -38.23
C PHE A 1072 -15.49 -4.23 -39.66
N ARG A 1073 -15.69 -2.93 -39.80
CA ARG A 1073 -15.60 -2.22 -41.09
C ARG A 1073 -14.43 -1.27 -41.07
N PHE A 1074 -13.53 -1.44 -42.02
CA PHE A 1074 -12.37 -0.60 -42.27
C PHE A 1074 -12.67 0.33 -43.44
N HIS A 1075 -12.34 1.60 -43.26
CA HIS A 1075 -12.40 2.61 -44.31
C HIS A 1075 -11.04 3.29 -44.44
N PHE A 1076 -10.50 3.34 -45.65
CA PHE A 1076 -9.20 3.93 -45.98
C PHE A 1076 -9.43 5.25 -46.72
N ALA A 1077 -8.94 6.36 -46.17
CA ALA A 1077 -9.08 7.69 -46.77
C ALA A 1077 -7.73 8.33 -47.05
#